data_AF-A0A2T8JEK9-F1
#
_entry.id   AF-A0A2T8JEK9-F1
#
_cell.length_a   1.000
_cell.length_b   1.000
_cell.length_c   1.000
_cell.angle_alpha   90.00
_cell.angle_beta   90.00
_cell.angle_gamma   90.00
#
_symmetry.space_group_name_H-M   'P 1'
#
loop_
_entity.id
_entity.type
_entity.pdbx_description
1 polymer ?
#
loop_
_entity_poly.entity_id
_entity_poly.type
_entity_poly.pdbx_seq_one_letter_code
_entity_poly.pdbx_strand_id
1 'polypeptide(L)'
;METDERAEAARRAKEAGNDAYRKSFLETAVEHYTRGALLDPSDISFLTNRAAAYLKLCKYKECVRDCDDAVRRGRELGAENKLIAKALSRKASALLELADCAGDYTPAIRALEQSLAEHYCDETLDKLGEAERKRKEVEEQERLDQEAADHDREKGNEFFKQKKYHEAAMHYTRAMKMSPKDPRAFSNRAQCHIYLGDFSQGLEDAEKCVELDPTFLKGYLRKAKVQFLMERYENALATYLEGLRCDPNNLEVVDGLRRCAACIKRANGSDFELKELKEMSFTVAGNPWRALMSKGNFQSENDFRKFEKAMEQAAIFKKEASDERLMRIESERMARTMEEHLSGVHQELERLKKQHAEVMEKLEKANEHIQGQLSESRGQYERLLSEHDHLLHERNHAVREVQELRQKRGQMLSVLITSMHCEFSSSELECATENFSSSLKIGEGGFGCVYRGTLRNMAVAIKVLKPDNLQGQSQFEQEVAILSRVRHPHLVTLLGACLESSTLVYEFLPNGSLEDFLVCAEKRRSLPWQTRIRIIAEICSALTFLHKNKPHPVVHGDLKPANILLDVNLVSKLSDFGISRHLLQSSTNNTIMCLTMHPMGTLQYMDPEYFATGELTCQSDVYSFGIVVLRLLTGKPPDGIKKIVEDAVLKGDLNSIVDTSAGEWPDVYAQQLAHLALSCTEPSRKCRPDLSVVVWGVVEAMRDAATIPSASSSRSVSDENCTPSYFICPIFQDVMNDPHIAADGFTYEAEAIRSWLDGGHDTSPMTNMRLEHEELIPNRALRSAIQEWLQQQNMAL
;
A
#
# COMPACT_ATOMS: atom_id res chain seq x y z
N MET A 1 55.70 32.86 -2.69
CA MET A 1 55.99 32.35 -1.32
C MET A 1 54.73 32.33 -0.48
N GLU A 2 54.08 33.47 -0.19
CA GLU A 2 52.82 33.50 0.59
C GLU A 2 51.63 32.80 -0.13
N THR A 3 51.59 32.84 -1.46
CA THR A 3 50.58 32.16 -2.28
C THR A 3 50.76 30.64 -2.31
N ASP A 4 52.01 30.15 -2.35
CA ASP A 4 52.31 28.72 -2.36
C ASP A 4 52.06 28.09 -0.99
N GLU A 5 52.36 28.81 0.10
CA GLU A 5 52.05 28.36 1.46
C GLU A 5 50.54 28.25 1.71
N ARG A 6 49.74 29.18 1.17
CA ARG A 6 48.27 29.11 1.24
C ARG A 6 47.70 27.94 0.44
N ALA A 7 48.20 27.71 -0.77
CA ALA A 7 47.78 26.57 -1.61
C ALA A 7 48.13 25.22 -0.96
N GLU A 8 49.32 25.13 -0.36
CA GLU A 8 49.76 23.97 0.41
C GLU A 8 48.87 23.73 1.65
N ALA A 9 48.53 24.79 2.38
CA ALA A 9 47.63 24.71 3.53
C ALA A 9 46.20 24.29 3.14
N ALA A 10 45.69 24.77 1.99
CA ALA A 10 44.40 24.35 1.45
C ALA A 10 44.40 22.85 1.10
N ARG A 11 45.47 22.34 0.48
CA ARG A 11 45.60 20.91 0.15
C ARG A 11 45.61 20.03 1.40
N ARG A 12 46.36 20.41 2.44
CA ARG A 12 46.36 19.70 3.74
C ARG A 12 44.98 19.72 4.40
N ALA A 13 44.27 20.85 4.34
CA ALA A 13 42.90 20.94 4.85
C ALA A 13 41.94 20.00 4.08
N LYS A 14 42.12 19.87 2.76
CA LYS A 14 41.34 18.94 1.92
C LYS A 14 41.59 17.49 2.31
N GLU A 15 42.85 17.11 2.49
CA GLU A 15 43.26 15.75 2.88
C GLU A 15 42.74 15.41 4.29
N ALA A 16 42.89 16.31 5.25
CA ALA A 16 42.36 16.15 6.60
C ALA A 16 40.82 16.03 6.59
N GLY A 17 40.13 16.84 5.80
CA GLY A 17 38.69 16.74 5.61
C GLY A 17 38.25 15.41 5.00
N ASN A 18 38.96 14.94 3.97
CA ASN A 18 38.68 13.63 3.34
C ASN A 18 38.95 12.46 4.30
N ASP A 19 40.01 12.54 5.11
CA ASP A 19 40.31 11.53 6.13
C ASP A 19 39.23 11.50 7.22
N ALA A 20 38.85 12.66 7.76
CA ALA A 20 37.77 12.80 8.71
C ALA A 20 36.43 12.27 8.15
N TYR A 21 36.11 12.59 6.89
CA TYR A 21 34.91 12.09 6.21
C TYR A 21 34.91 10.56 6.05
N ARG A 22 36.05 9.95 5.70
CA ARG A 22 36.19 8.48 5.61
C ARG A 22 36.05 7.80 6.97
N LYS A 23 36.53 8.45 8.03
CA LYS A 23 36.40 7.99 9.43
C LYS A 23 35.03 8.34 10.04
N SER A 24 34.11 8.92 9.27
CA SER A 24 32.78 9.37 9.72
C SER A 24 32.78 10.45 10.81
N PHE A 25 33.88 11.19 10.99
CA PHE A 25 33.92 12.41 11.81
C PHE A 25 33.43 13.60 10.98
N LEU A 26 32.12 13.67 10.75
CA LEU A 26 31.52 14.54 9.75
C LEU A 26 31.58 16.02 10.11
N GLU A 27 31.39 16.40 11.37
CA GLU A 27 31.53 17.79 11.84
C GLU A 27 32.97 18.29 11.64
N THR A 28 33.95 17.47 12.01
CA THR A 28 35.38 17.76 11.80
C THR A 28 35.72 17.85 10.31
N ALA A 29 35.11 17.02 9.46
CA ALA A 29 35.25 17.13 8.01
C ALA A 29 34.68 18.47 7.49
N VAL A 30 33.52 18.90 7.99
CA VAL A 30 32.91 20.20 7.65
C VAL A 30 33.83 21.36 8.04
N GLU A 31 34.45 21.31 9.23
CA GLU A 31 35.42 22.33 9.68
C GLU A 31 36.63 22.40 8.74
N HIS A 32 37.22 21.26 8.40
CA HIS A 32 38.38 21.19 7.50
C HIS A 32 38.05 21.69 6.10
N TYR A 33 36.89 21.32 5.53
CA TYR A 33 36.47 21.83 4.22
C TYR A 33 36.12 23.33 4.26
N THR A 34 35.55 23.82 5.36
CA THR A 34 35.28 25.26 5.55
C THR A 34 36.58 26.05 5.59
N ARG A 35 37.58 25.57 6.32
CA ARG A 35 38.92 26.16 6.34
C ARG A 35 39.57 26.11 4.96
N GLY A 36 39.45 24.99 4.25
CA GLY A 36 39.96 24.84 2.88
C GLY A 36 39.35 25.85 1.90
N ALA A 37 38.03 26.01 1.91
CA ALA A 37 37.31 26.98 1.07
C ALA A 37 37.66 28.45 1.36
N LEU A 38 38.10 28.77 2.59
CA LEU A 38 38.60 30.11 2.94
C LEU A 38 40.03 30.34 2.45
N LEU A 39 40.87 29.30 2.45
CA LEU A 39 42.26 29.37 2.02
C LEU A 39 42.38 29.39 0.49
N ASP A 40 41.53 28.65 -0.19
CA ASP A 40 41.42 28.64 -1.65
C ASP A 40 39.95 28.73 -2.08
N PRO A 41 39.42 29.96 -2.25
CA PRO A 41 38.04 30.17 -2.71
C PRO A 41 37.78 29.75 -4.16
N SER A 42 38.83 29.45 -4.95
CA SER A 42 38.71 29.08 -6.35
C SER A 42 38.42 27.59 -6.56
N ASP A 43 38.84 26.73 -5.63
CA ASP A 43 38.53 25.30 -5.65
C ASP A 43 37.13 25.02 -5.08
N ILE A 44 36.13 24.96 -5.96
CA ILE A 44 34.75 24.65 -5.57
C ILE A 44 34.59 23.25 -4.96
N SER A 45 35.57 22.34 -5.11
CA SER A 45 35.44 20.98 -4.58
C SER A 45 35.34 20.95 -3.06
N PHE A 46 35.86 21.96 -2.36
CA PHE A 46 35.66 22.12 -0.91
C PHE A 46 34.18 22.29 -0.56
N LEU A 47 33.45 23.12 -1.31
CA LEU A 47 32.01 23.31 -1.13
C LEU A 47 31.26 22.03 -1.46
N THR A 48 31.61 21.35 -2.55
CA THR A 48 30.93 20.10 -2.92
C THR A 48 31.18 18.97 -1.92
N ASN A 49 32.38 18.90 -1.32
CA ASN A 49 32.71 17.89 -0.31
C ASN A 49 32.10 18.23 1.05
N ARG A 50 32.02 19.51 1.41
CA ARG A 50 31.29 19.97 2.60
C ARG A 50 29.80 19.68 2.49
N ALA A 51 29.21 19.89 1.31
CA ALA A 51 27.83 19.49 1.02
C ALA A 51 27.61 17.99 1.22
N ALA A 52 28.56 17.14 0.80
CA ALA A 52 28.48 15.69 1.05
C ALA A 52 28.50 15.34 2.55
N ALA A 53 29.29 16.06 3.35
CA ALA A 53 29.28 15.91 4.80
C ALA A 53 27.96 16.37 5.43
N TYR A 54 27.40 17.49 4.97
CA TYR A 54 26.09 17.97 5.41
C TYR A 54 24.95 17.00 5.05
N LEU A 55 25.01 16.38 3.87
CA LEU A 55 24.04 15.36 3.48
C LEU A 55 24.03 14.18 4.47
N LYS A 56 25.21 13.69 4.87
CA LYS A 56 25.32 12.64 5.89
C LYS A 56 24.92 13.08 7.31
N LEU A 57 25.05 14.37 7.62
CA LEU A 57 24.60 14.96 8.89
C LEU A 57 23.10 15.29 8.93
N CYS A 58 22.35 14.96 7.87
CA CYS A 58 20.94 15.36 7.71
C CYS A 58 20.72 16.89 7.73
N LYS A 59 21.76 17.68 7.45
CA LYS A 59 21.71 19.15 7.35
C LYS A 59 21.38 19.57 5.91
N TYR A 60 20.19 19.21 5.46
CA TYR A 60 19.80 19.29 4.04
C TYR A 60 19.76 20.73 3.52
N LYS A 61 19.31 21.69 4.33
CA LYS A 61 19.25 23.11 3.93
C LYS A 61 20.65 23.69 3.70
N GLU A 62 21.59 23.35 4.56
CA GLU A 62 23.00 23.73 4.45
C GLU A 62 23.66 23.07 3.25
N CYS A 63 23.37 21.80 2.99
CA CYS A 63 23.80 21.09 1.78
C CYS A 63 23.32 21.80 0.51
N VAL A 64 22.03 22.14 0.42
CA VAL A 64 21.47 22.85 -0.75
C VAL A 64 22.16 24.20 -0.97
N ARG A 65 22.38 24.97 0.10
CA ARG A 65 23.09 26.26 0.03
C ARG A 65 24.52 26.12 -0.48
N ASP A 66 25.26 25.14 0.03
CA ASP A 66 26.64 24.88 -0.40
C ASP A 66 26.71 24.43 -1.86
N CYS A 67 25.76 23.61 -2.30
CA CYS A 67 25.66 23.20 -3.69
C CYS A 67 25.31 24.38 -4.62
N ASP A 68 24.38 25.25 -4.21
CA ASP A 68 24.05 26.46 -4.98
C ASP A 68 25.24 27.41 -5.12
N ASP A 69 26.01 27.59 -4.04
CA ASP A 69 27.24 28.38 -4.08
C ASP A 69 28.31 27.73 -4.96
N ALA A 70 28.46 26.40 -4.89
CA ALA A 70 29.40 25.66 -5.73
C ALA A 70 29.05 25.75 -7.23
N VAL A 71 27.77 25.67 -7.60
CA VAL A 71 27.32 25.80 -9.00
C VAL A 71 27.55 27.21 -9.51
N ARG A 72 27.19 28.24 -8.74
CA ARG A 72 27.40 29.64 -9.11
C ARG A 72 28.89 29.94 -9.31
N ARG A 73 29.73 29.65 -8.31
CA ARG A 73 31.18 29.88 -8.40
C ARG A 73 31.82 29.02 -9.48
N GLY A 74 31.37 27.78 -9.64
CA GLY A 74 31.89 26.87 -10.65
C GLY A 74 31.69 27.40 -12.06
N ARG A 75 30.52 27.98 -12.35
CA ARG A 75 30.24 28.62 -13.64
C ARG A 75 31.05 29.91 -13.84
N GLU A 76 31.20 30.73 -12.80
CA GLU A 76 32.00 31.97 -12.85
C GLU A 76 33.49 31.71 -13.09
N LEU A 77 34.03 30.64 -12.49
CA LEU A 77 35.46 30.29 -12.55
C LEU A 77 35.81 29.34 -13.70
N GLY A 78 34.83 28.86 -14.47
CA GLY A 78 35.04 27.88 -15.54
C GLY A 78 35.50 26.51 -15.02
N ALA A 79 34.98 26.08 -13.87
CA ALA A 79 35.28 24.77 -13.30
C ALA A 79 34.75 23.63 -14.18
N GLU A 80 35.31 22.42 -14.02
CA GLU A 80 34.89 21.25 -14.79
C GLU A 80 33.38 20.98 -14.65
N ASN A 81 32.68 20.81 -15.79
CA ASN A 81 31.24 20.51 -15.82
C ASN A 81 30.87 19.30 -14.95
N LYS A 82 31.75 18.30 -14.86
CA LYS A 82 31.57 17.13 -14.00
C LYS A 82 31.46 17.51 -12.51
N LEU A 83 32.20 18.50 -12.06
CA LEU A 83 32.19 18.96 -10.68
C LEU A 83 30.95 19.80 -10.36
N ILE A 84 30.47 20.59 -11.34
CA ILE A 84 29.21 21.33 -11.28
C ILE A 84 28.01 20.36 -11.25
N ALA A 85 28.00 19.37 -12.13
CA ALA A 85 27.01 18.29 -12.14
C ALA A 85 26.99 17.53 -10.80
N LYS A 86 28.16 17.23 -10.24
CA LYS A 86 28.25 16.59 -8.90
C LYS A 86 27.64 17.45 -7.79
N ALA A 87 27.78 18.77 -7.85
CA ALA A 87 27.12 19.68 -6.91
C ALA A 87 25.58 19.65 -7.09
N LEU A 88 25.09 19.66 -8.33
CA LEU A 88 23.65 19.57 -8.64
C LEU A 88 23.03 18.23 -8.24
N SER A 89 23.71 17.11 -8.48
CA SER A 89 23.27 15.77 -8.05
C SER A 89 23.20 15.66 -6.51
N ARG A 90 24.14 16.27 -5.78
CA ARG A 90 24.09 16.36 -4.31
C ARG A 90 22.96 17.29 -3.82
N LYS A 91 22.73 18.41 -4.50
CA LYS A 91 21.59 19.30 -4.23
C LYS A 91 20.28 18.54 -4.39
N ALA A 92 20.14 17.79 -5.48
CA ALA A 92 18.98 16.94 -5.72
C ALA A 92 18.81 15.92 -4.61
N SER A 93 19.88 15.24 -4.18
CA SER A 93 19.82 14.26 -3.09
C SER A 93 19.31 14.89 -1.79
N ALA A 94 19.79 16.08 -1.42
CA ALA A 94 19.26 16.81 -0.25
C ALA A 94 17.80 17.27 -0.42
N LEU A 95 17.39 17.62 -1.64
CA LEU A 95 16.01 18.00 -1.95
C LEU A 95 15.06 16.81 -1.96
N LEU A 96 15.51 15.61 -2.36
CA LEU A 96 14.71 14.39 -2.27
C LEU A 96 14.38 14.05 -0.82
N GLU A 97 15.36 14.14 0.07
CA GLU A 97 15.16 13.96 1.52
C GLU A 97 14.17 14.99 2.11
N LEU A 98 14.19 16.23 1.61
CA LEU A 98 13.23 17.25 2.00
C LEU A 98 11.84 17.04 1.37
N ALA A 99 11.79 16.49 0.16
CA ALA A 99 10.57 16.21 -0.59
C ALA A 99 9.76 15.08 0.06
N ASP A 100 10.41 14.05 0.61
CA ASP A 100 9.72 12.97 1.33
C ASP A 100 8.90 13.49 2.53
N CYS A 101 9.28 14.63 3.12
CA CYS A 101 8.50 15.29 4.17
C CYS A 101 7.42 16.26 3.64
N ALA A 102 7.66 16.88 2.49
CA ALA A 102 6.87 18.00 1.98
C ALA A 102 5.92 17.64 0.82
N GLY A 103 6.09 16.48 0.20
CA GLY A 103 5.34 16.03 -0.98
C GLY A 103 5.73 16.71 -2.30
N ASP A 104 6.70 17.64 -2.31
CA ASP A 104 7.10 18.38 -3.52
C ASP A 104 8.46 17.93 -4.05
N TYR A 105 8.43 17.02 -5.04
CA TYR A 105 9.62 16.52 -5.73
C TYR A 105 10.11 17.44 -6.86
N THR A 106 9.37 18.50 -7.20
CA THR A 106 9.66 19.39 -8.34
C THR A 106 11.05 20.05 -8.25
N PRO A 107 11.48 20.59 -7.09
CA PRO A 107 12.80 21.18 -6.97
C PRO A 107 13.94 20.17 -7.16
N ALA A 108 13.74 18.92 -6.73
CA ALA A 108 14.71 17.85 -6.86
C ALA A 108 14.86 17.37 -8.31
N ILE A 109 13.73 17.13 -8.98
CA ILE A 109 13.67 16.77 -10.41
C ILE A 109 14.41 17.81 -11.26
N ARG A 110 14.10 19.09 -11.06
CA ARG A 110 14.77 20.18 -11.78
C ARG A 110 16.29 20.21 -11.54
N ALA A 111 16.74 19.88 -10.32
CA ALA A 111 18.17 19.83 -10.02
C ALA A 111 18.87 18.62 -10.69
N LEU A 112 18.18 17.47 -10.81
CA LEU A 112 18.67 16.28 -11.52
C LEU A 112 18.76 16.52 -13.03
N GLU A 113 17.73 17.11 -13.63
CA GLU A 113 17.73 17.52 -15.05
C GLU A 113 18.88 18.48 -15.35
N GLN A 114 19.08 19.49 -14.49
CA GLN A 114 20.21 20.41 -14.61
C GLN A 114 21.55 19.67 -14.48
N SER A 115 21.67 18.70 -13.56
CA SER A 115 22.88 17.90 -13.42
C SER A 115 23.19 17.09 -14.69
N LEU A 116 22.18 16.45 -15.28
CA LEU A 116 22.33 15.66 -16.51
C LEU A 116 22.69 16.52 -17.71
N ALA A 117 22.16 17.74 -17.78
CA ALA A 117 22.50 18.71 -18.82
C ALA A 117 23.97 19.17 -18.74
N GLU A 118 24.54 19.28 -17.54
CA GLU A 118 25.95 19.64 -17.33
C GLU A 118 26.89 18.47 -17.61
N HIS A 119 26.54 17.27 -17.13
CA HIS A 119 27.30 16.04 -17.38
C HIS A 119 26.42 14.80 -17.21
N TYR A 120 26.28 14.02 -18.29
CA TYR A 120 25.51 12.77 -18.27
C TYR A 120 26.08 11.75 -17.27
N CYS A 121 25.22 11.15 -16.45
CA CYS A 121 25.60 10.17 -15.44
C CYS A 121 24.42 9.24 -15.17
N ASP A 122 24.62 7.93 -15.36
CA ASP A 122 23.56 6.92 -15.18
C ASP A 122 22.96 6.96 -13.76
N GLU A 123 23.79 7.12 -12.72
CA GLU A 123 23.30 7.26 -11.33
C GLU A 123 22.34 8.45 -11.14
N THR A 124 22.57 9.56 -11.83
CA THR A 124 21.69 10.74 -11.76
C THR A 124 20.42 10.52 -12.58
N LEU A 125 20.48 9.77 -13.68
CA LEU A 125 19.32 9.41 -14.49
C LEU A 125 18.39 8.46 -13.73
N ASP A 126 18.94 7.47 -13.03
CA ASP A 126 18.18 6.55 -12.17
C ASP A 126 17.45 7.31 -11.06
N LYS A 127 18.13 8.26 -10.41
CA LYS A 127 17.54 9.15 -9.39
C LYS A 127 16.42 10.02 -9.96
N LEU A 128 16.54 10.47 -11.21
CA LEU A 128 15.51 11.25 -11.89
C LEU A 128 14.27 10.37 -12.13
N GLY A 129 14.45 9.16 -12.66
CA GLY A 129 13.36 8.20 -12.86
C GLY A 129 12.64 7.86 -11.55
N GLU A 130 13.39 7.66 -10.46
CA GLU A 130 12.80 7.42 -9.14
C GLU A 130 11.99 8.64 -8.63
N ALA A 131 12.55 9.84 -8.75
CA ALA A 131 11.89 11.08 -8.32
C ALA A 131 10.60 11.36 -9.12
N GLU A 132 10.61 11.12 -10.43
CA GLU A 132 9.42 11.26 -11.28
C GLU A 132 8.34 10.23 -10.96
N ARG A 133 8.74 8.99 -10.64
CA ARG A 133 7.80 7.96 -10.18
C ARG A 133 7.15 8.35 -8.86
N LYS A 134 7.94 8.79 -7.87
CA LYS A 134 7.42 9.28 -6.58
C LYS A 134 6.49 10.47 -6.75
N ARG A 135 6.80 11.42 -7.64
CA ARG A 135 5.90 12.53 -7.95
C ARG A 135 4.55 12.04 -8.48
N LYS A 136 4.56 11.11 -9.44
CA LYS A 136 3.33 10.51 -9.99
C LYS A 136 2.52 9.77 -8.93
N GLU A 137 3.19 9.07 -8.01
CA GLU A 137 2.54 8.39 -6.88
C GLU A 137 1.85 9.39 -5.94
N VAL A 138 2.49 10.53 -5.63
CA VAL A 138 1.87 11.59 -4.83
C VAL A 138 0.70 12.24 -5.56
N GLU A 139 0.84 12.55 -6.85
CA GLU A 139 -0.24 13.13 -7.68
C GLU A 139 -1.45 12.20 -7.76
N GLU A 140 -1.22 10.90 -7.93
CA GLU A 140 -2.28 9.89 -7.94
C GLU A 140 -2.94 9.72 -6.57
N GLN A 141 -2.15 9.74 -5.50
CA GLN A 141 -2.69 9.70 -4.14
C GLN A 141 -3.55 10.94 -3.83
N GLU A 142 -3.11 12.14 -4.21
CA GLU A 142 -3.90 13.37 -4.09
C GLU A 142 -5.20 13.29 -4.90
N ARG A 143 -5.17 12.69 -6.09
CA ARG A 143 -6.38 12.45 -6.90
C ARG A 143 -7.36 11.52 -6.19
N LEU A 144 -6.89 10.39 -5.67
CA LEU A 144 -7.71 9.42 -4.95
C LEU A 144 -8.29 10.02 -3.65
N ASP A 145 -7.48 10.78 -2.91
CA ASP A 145 -7.92 11.48 -1.70
C ASP A 145 -8.98 12.55 -2.02
N GLN A 146 -8.84 13.26 -3.14
CA GLN A 146 -9.84 14.21 -3.61
C GLN A 146 -11.16 13.51 -4.01
N GLU A 147 -11.10 12.38 -4.72
CA GLU A 147 -12.29 11.59 -5.06
C GLU A 147 -13.01 11.05 -3.82
N ALA A 148 -12.24 10.54 -2.84
CA ALA A 148 -12.77 10.08 -1.57
C ALA A 148 -13.40 11.23 -0.76
N ALA A 149 -12.74 12.39 -0.72
CA ALA A 149 -13.24 13.60 -0.08
C ALA A 149 -14.55 14.07 -0.70
N ASP A 150 -14.64 14.09 -2.04
CA ASP A 150 -15.85 14.48 -2.75
C ASP A 150 -17.01 13.52 -2.49
N HIS A 151 -16.75 12.21 -2.45
CA HIS A 151 -17.75 11.21 -2.10
C HIS A 151 -18.25 11.36 -0.65
N ASP A 152 -17.37 11.57 0.33
CA ASP A 152 -17.81 11.82 1.72
C ASP A 152 -18.56 13.16 1.85
N ARG A 153 -18.13 14.20 1.10
CA ARG A 153 -18.85 15.48 1.02
C ARG A 153 -20.25 15.30 0.43
N GLU A 154 -20.42 14.46 -0.58
CA GLU A 154 -21.73 14.15 -1.17
C GLU A 154 -22.64 13.41 -0.19
N LYS A 155 -22.13 12.42 0.54
CA LYS A 155 -22.86 11.78 1.65
C LYS A 155 -23.26 12.77 2.73
N GLY A 156 -22.35 13.69 3.08
CA GLY A 156 -22.66 14.81 3.97
C GLY A 156 -23.84 15.64 3.46
N ASN A 157 -23.88 15.94 2.15
CA ASN A 157 -25.00 16.67 1.54
C ASN A 157 -26.32 15.89 1.61
N GLU A 158 -26.29 14.57 1.48
CA GLU A 158 -27.48 13.71 1.61
C GLU A 158 -28.04 13.72 3.03
N PHE A 159 -27.19 13.53 4.04
CA PHE A 159 -27.60 13.63 5.44
C PHE A 159 -28.11 15.02 5.79
N PHE A 160 -27.49 16.06 5.23
CA PHE A 160 -27.94 17.44 5.37
C PHE A 160 -29.36 17.64 4.82
N LYS A 161 -29.67 17.10 3.64
CA LYS A 161 -31.04 17.12 3.06
C LYS A 161 -32.06 16.40 3.94
N GLN A 162 -31.64 15.34 4.62
CA GLN A 162 -32.45 14.60 5.59
C GLN A 162 -32.61 15.32 6.95
N LYS A 163 -32.04 16.52 7.10
CA LYS A 163 -31.96 17.29 8.37
C LYS A 163 -31.21 16.56 9.50
N LYS A 164 -30.34 15.61 9.14
CA LYS A 164 -29.44 14.88 10.04
C LYS A 164 -28.09 15.61 10.12
N TYR A 165 -28.08 16.74 10.83
CA TYR A 165 -26.97 17.69 10.79
C TYR A 165 -25.71 17.19 11.51
N HIS A 166 -25.86 16.36 12.54
CA HIS A 166 -24.72 15.80 13.27
C HIS A 166 -23.96 14.79 12.40
N GLU A 167 -24.68 13.91 11.70
CA GLU A 167 -24.13 12.93 10.77
C GLU A 167 -23.52 13.62 9.54
N ALA A 168 -24.17 14.66 9.02
CA ALA A 168 -23.62 15.47 7.95
C ALA A 168 -22.27 16.11 8.33
N ALA A 169 -22.16 16.70 9.53
CA ALA A 169 -20.93 17.29 10.02
C ALA A 169 -19.79 16.28 10.18
N MET A 170 -20.10 15.02 10.57
CA MET A 170 -19.11 13.94 10.61
C MET A 170 -18.55 13.62 9.23
N HIS A 171 -19.40 13.50 8.21
CA HIS A 171 -18.97 13.24 6.84
C HIS A 171 -18.14 14.40 6.25
N TYR A 172 -18.53 15.66 6.51
CA TYR A 172 -17.70 16.80 6.10
C TYR A 172 -16.35 16.81 6.81
N THR A 173 -16.30 16.42 8.08
CA THR A 173 -15.03 16.32 8.83
C THR A 173 -14.10 15.26 8.24
N ARG A 174 -14.64 14.15 7.73
CA ARG A 174 -13.85 13.14 7.00
C ARG A 174 -13.35 13.68 5.67
N ALA A 175 -14.22 14.33 4.90
CA ALA A 175 -13.84 14.98 3.64
C ALA A 175 -12.70 16.00 3.82
N MET A 176 -12.75 16.80 4.88
CA MET A 176 -11.71 17.79 5.21
C MET A 176 -10.36 17.17 5.59
N LYS A 177 -10.35 15.96 6.15
CA LYS A 177 -9.09 15.25 6.46
C LYS A 177 -8.38 14.79 5.19
N MET A 178 -9.15 14.39 4.19
CA MET A 178 -8.64 13.90 2.90
C MET A 178 -8.26 15.07 1.97
N SER A 179 -9.09 16.13 1.92
CA SER A 179 -8.82 17.34 1.16
C SER A 179 -8.91 18.59 2.04
N PRO A 180 -7.82 18.94 2.76
CA PRO A 180 -7.79 20.10 3.67
C PRO A 180 -7.81 21.43 2.94
N LYS A 181 -7.60 21.44 1.62
CA LYS A 181 -7.58 22.64 0.77
C LYS A 181 -8.95 22.96 0.14
N ASP A 182 -9.96 22.10 0.26
CA ASP A 182 -11.28 22.34 -0.35
C ASP A 182 -12.17 23.24 0.53
N PRO A 183 -12.48 24.49 0.13
CA PRO A 183 -13.32 25.41 0.90
C PRO A 183 -14.78 24.95 1.02
N ARG A 184 -15.27 24.08 0.12
CA ARG A 184 -16.68 23.67 0.07
C ARG A 184 -17.05 22.83 1.30
N ALA A 185 -16.15 21.95 1.75
CA ALA A 185 -16.38 21.10 2.92
C ALA A 185 -16.49 21.93 4.21
N PHE A 186 -15.62 22.93 4.39
CA PHE A 186 -15.69 23.89 5.50
C PHE A 186 -16.99 24.69 5.48
N SER A 187 -17.39 25.23 4.33
CA SER A 187 -18.66 25.97 4.20
C SER A 187 -19.89 25.11 4.54
N ASN A 188 -19.88 23.84 4.12
CA ASN A 188 -20.96 22.91 4.41
C ASN A 188 -21.01 22.49 5.88
N ARG A 189 -19.85 22.27 6.52
CA ARG A 189 -19.76 21.96 7.95
C ARG A 189 -20.14 23.16 8.82
N ALA A 190 -19.69 24.36 8.48
CA ALA A 190 -20.13 25.61 9.10
C ALA A 190 -21.66 25.74 9.08
N GLN A 191 -22.30 25.38 7.96
CA GLN A 191 -23.75 25.39 7.86
C GLN A 191 -24.41 24.36 8.78
N CYS A 192 -23.82 23.19 8.99
CA CYS A 192 -24.32 22.21 9.96
C CYS A 192 -24.24 22.75 11.39
N HIS A 193 -23.11 23.34 11.76
CA HIS A 193 -22.91 23.96 13.08
C HIS A 193 -23.92 25.08 13.35
N ILE A 194 -24.24 25.91 12.34
CA ILE A 194 -25.33 26.91 12.43
C ILE A 194 -26.67 26.25 12.79
N TYR A 195 -27.03 25.13 12.15
CA TYR A 195 -28.29 24.42 12.43
C TYR A 195 -28.29 23.70 13.77
N LEU A 196 -27.11 23.28 14.25
CA LEU A 196 -26.92 22.64 15.56
C LEU A 196 -26.83 23.66 16.71
N GLY A 197 -26.65 24.95 16.42
CA GLY A 197 -26.47 26.01 17.41
C GLY A 197 -25.03 26.18 17.92
N ASP A 198 -24.05 25.49 17.33
CA ASP A 198 -22.63 25.63 17.66
C ASP A 198 -21.99 26.76 16.86
N PHE A 199 -22.29 28.00 17.24
CA PHE A 199 -21.85 29.18 16.51
C PHE A 199 -20.33 29.40 16.58
N SER A 200 -19.65 28.91 17.63
CA SER A 200 -18.19 28.97 17.75
C SER A 200 -17.49 28.20 16.63
N GLN A 201 -17.80 26.90 16.50
CA GLN A 201 -17.18 26.05 15.47
C GLN A 201 -17.64 26.47 14.07
N GLY A 202 -18.90 26.92 13.94
CA GLY A 202 -19.41 27.46 12.67
C GLY A 202 -18.68 28.72 12.20
N LEU A 203 -18.21 29.58 13.11
CA LEU A 203 -17.43 30.78 12.77
C LEU A 203 -16.03 30.41 12.30
N GLU A 204 -15.35 29.50 13.03
CA GLU A 204 -14.01 29.03 12.70
C GLU A 204 -13.96 28.38 11.31
N ASP A 205 -14.91 27.49 11.02
CA ASP A 205 -15.03 26.86 9.70
C ASP A 205 -15.30 27.88 8.59
N ALA A 206 -16.15 28.87 8.85
CA ALA A 206 -16.47 29.90 7.87
C ALA A 206 -15.29 30.85 7.62
N GLU A 207 -14.49 31.15 8.63
CA GLU A 207 -13.24 31.91 8.49
C GLU A 207 -12.20 31.13 7.70
N LYS A 208 -12.02 29.84 8.01
CA LYS A 208 -11.10 28.99 7.26
C LYS A 208 -11.51 28.83 5.80
N CYS A 209 -12.81 28.74 5.54
CA CYS A 209 -13.36 28.73 4.19
C CYS A 209 -12.98 29.98 3.38
N VAL A 210 -13.02 31.17 3.99
CA VAL A 210 -12.65 32.44 3.32
C VAL A 210 -11.13 32.56 3.19
N GLU A 211 -10.36 32.05 4.15
CA GLU A 211 -8.89 31.99 4.07
C GLU A 211 -8.42 31.11 2.90
N LEU A 212 -9.07 29.96 2.70
CA LEU A 212 -8.74 29.03 1.61
C LEU A 212 -9.13 29.57 0.23
N ASP A 213 -10.31 30.19 0.12
CA ASP A 213 -10.77 30.81 -1.14
C ASP A 213 -11.51 32.13 -0.87
N PRO A 214 -10.81 33.28 -0.98
CA PRO A 214 -11.40 34.61 -0.84
C PRO A 214 -12.43 34.98 -1.92
N THR A 215 -12.55 34.19 -2.99
CA THR A 215 -13.56 34.42 -4.05
C THR A 215 -14.84 33.63 -3.80
N PHE A 216 -14.83 32.68 -2.86
CA PHE A 216 -15.95 31.80 -2.59
C PHE A 216 -17.01 32.47 -1.71
N LEU A 217 -18.01 33.08 -2.35
CA LEU A 217 -19.10 33.82 -1.70
C LEU A 217 -19.78 33.08 -0.55
N LYS A 218 -19.95 31.75 -0.66
CA LYS A 218 -20.61 30.96 0.40
C LYS A 218 -19.86 31.04 1.73
N GLY A 219 -18.54 31.20 1.74
CA GLY A 219 -17.76 31.42 2.95
C GLY A 219 -18.22 32.68 3.70
N TYR A 220 -18.29 33.80 2.99
CA TYR A 220 -18.79 35.08 3.53
C TYR A 220 -20.25 34.98 4.02
N LEU A 221 -21.12 34.30 3.27
CA LEU A 221 -22.50 34.08 3.69
C LEU A 221 -22.61 33.28 4.99
N ARG A 222 -21.82 32.19 5.14
CA ARG A 222 -21.80 31.42 6.39
C ARG A 222 -21.23 32.26 7.54
N LYS A 223 -20.11 32.94 7.33
CA LYS A 223 -19.45 33.79 8.35
C LYS A 223 -20.38 34.89 8.84
N ALA A 224 -20.98 35.66 7.93
CA ALA A 224 -21.89 36.74 8.28
C ALA A 224 -23.16 36.23 8.98
N LYS A 225 -23.68 35.06 8.56
CA LYS A 225 -24.86 34.46 9.19
C LYS A 225 -24.59 33.96 10.61
N VAL A 226 -23.42 33.37 10.86
CA VAL A 226 -22.98 33.01 12.21
C VAL A 226 -22.82 34.26 13.08
N GLN A 227 -22.13 35.29 12.59
CA GLN A 227 -21.94 36.55 13.32
C GLN A 227 -23.27 37.24 13.65
N PHE A 228 -24.24 37.21 12.72
CA PHE A 228 -25.59 37.72 12.94
C PHE A 228 -26.31 36.95 14.05
N LEU A 229 -26.23 35.61 14.06
CA LEU A 229 -26.82 34.76 15.10
C LEU A 229 -26.14 34.93 16.46
N MET A 230 -24.87 35.35 16.48
CA MET A 230 -24.14 35.73 17.68
C MET A 230 -24.39 37.20 18.12
N GLU A 231 -25.35 37.89 17.49
CA GLU A 231 -25.70 39.30 17.76
C GLU A 231 -24.58 40.32 17.48
N ARG A 232 -23.54 39.92 16.74
CA ARG A 232 -22.43 40.80 16.31
C ARG A 232 -22.79 41.49 15.00
N TYR A 233 -23.83 42.33 15.03
CA TYR A 233 -24.46 42.88 13.82
C TYR A 233 -23.52 43.77 12.98
N GLU A 234 -22.62 44.52 13.62
CA GLU A 234 -21.62 45.36 12.94
C GLU A 234 -20.60 44.52 12.15
N ASN A 235 -20.11 43.44 12.76
CA ASN A 235 -19.19 42.49 12.11
C ASN A 235 -19.90 41.74 10.97
N ALA A 236 -21.15 41.34 11.17
CA ALA A 236 -21.97 40.70 10.15
C ALA A 236 -22.20 41.64 8.94
N LEU A 237 -22.49 42.92 9.21
CA LEU A 237 -22.63 43.95 8.18
C LEU A 237 -21.34 44.11 7.37
N ALA A 238 -20.20 44.21 8.03
CA ALA A 238 -18.89 44.30 7.37
C ALA A 238 -18.60 43.07 6.50
N THR A 239 -18.86 41.86 7.02
CA THR A 239 -18.64 40.60 6.28
C THR A 239 -19.58 40.47 5.08
N TYR A 240 -20.83 40.91 5.17
CA TYR A 240 -21.74 40.95 4.02
C TYR A 240 -21.31 41.98 2.96
N LEU A 241 -20.78 43.14 3.37
CA LEU A 241 -20.21 44.13 2.44
C LEU A 241 -19.00 43.57 1.69
N GLU A 242 -18.16 42.79 2.37
CA GLU A 242 -17.07 42.04 1.73
C GLU A 242 -17.60 41.00 0.74
N GLY A 243 -18.67 40.27 1.09
CA GLY A 243 -19.33 39.31 0.20
C GLY A 243 -19.90 39.94 -1.08
N LEU A 244 -20.37 41.19 -1.05
CA LEU A 244 -20.81 41.92 -2.24
C LEU A 244 -19.67 42.16 -3.25
N ARG A 245 -18.40 42.10 -2.82
CA ARG A 245 -17.25 42.20 -3.72
C ARG A 245 -17.09 40.96 -4.58
N CYS A 246 -17.57 39.80 -4.12
CA CYS A 246 -17.59 38.55 -4.89
C CYS A 246 -18.77 38.52 -5.87
N ASP A 247 -19.97 38.85 -5.39
CA ASP A 247 -21.20 38.93 -6.22
C ASP A 247 -22.06 40.14 -5.80
N PRO A 248 -21.98 41.25 -6.56
CA PRO A 248 -22.70 42.48 -6.24
C PRO A 248 -24.23 42.36 -6.28
N ASN A 249 -24.78 41.38 -6.98
CA ASN A 249 -26.23 41.22 -7.19
C ASN A 249 -26.83 40.10 -6.34
N ASN A 250 -26.07 39.53 -5.41
CA ASN A 250 -26.54 38.40 -4.62
C ASN A 250 -27.67 38.80 -3.65
N LEU A 251 -28.86 38.24 -3.86
CA LEU A 251 -30.04 38.56 -3.06
C LEU A 251 -29.89 38.17 -1.58
N GLU A 252 -29.17 37.09 -1.27
CA GLU A 252 -28.98 36.63 0.12
C GLU A 252 -28.08 37.58 0.90
N VAL A 253 -27.04 38.13 0.24
CA VAL A 253 -26.15 39.16 0.82
C VAL A 253 -26.92 40.46 1.05
N VAL A 254 -27.66 40.94 0.04
CA VAL A 254 -28.45 42.19 0.13
C VAL A 254 -29.51 42.09 1.22
N ASP A 255 -30.19 40.96 1.34
CA ASP A 255 -31.16 40.70 2.41
C ASP A 255 -30.47 40.64 3.79
N GLY A 256 -29.30 40.00 3.88
CA GLY A 256 -28.46 39.97 5.08
C GLY A 256 -28.06 41.38 5.56
N LEU A 257 -27.64 42.25 4.64
CA LEU A 257 -27.33 43.66 4.92
C LEU A 257 -28.55 44.42 5.45
N ARG A 258 -29.72 44.26 4.82
CA ARG A 258 -30.96 44.89 5.28
C ARG A 258 -31.34 44.44 6.69
N ARG A 259 -31.20 43.15 6.99
CA ARG A 259 -31.46 42.59 8.32
C ARG A 259 -30.48 43.13 9.37
N CYS A 260 -29.19 43.18 9.05
CA CYS A 260 -28.18 43.78 9.95
C CYS A 260 -28.48 45.26 10.22
N ALA A 261 -28.74 46.05 9.17
CA ALA A 261 -29.06 47.46 9.30
C ALA A 261 -30.33 47.70 10.14
N ALA A 262 -31.36 46.86 9.99
CA ALA A 262 -32.58 46.94 10.80
C ALA A 262 -32.32 46.62 12.28
N CYS A 263 -31.49 45.61 12.58
CA CYS A 263 -31.12 45.29 13.97
C CYS A 263 -30.29 46.41 14.61
N ILE A 264 -29.31 46.97 13.89
CA ILE A 264 -28.50 48.11 14.35
C ILE A 264 -29.38 49.34 14.58
N LYS A 265 -30.33 49.62 13.69
CA LYS A 265 -31.30 50.73 13.82
C LYS A 265 -32.17 50.56 15.07
N ARG A 266 -32.63 49.34 15.37
CA ARG A 266 -33.40 49.05 16.59
C ARG A 266 -32.56 49.21 17.86
N ALA A 267 -31.28 48.85 17.82
CA ALA A 267 -30.38 49.00 18.95
C ALA A 267 -30.03 50.48 19.23
N ASN A 268 -29.96 51.33 18.19
CA ASN A 268 -29.53 52.72 18.29
C ASN A 268 -30.65 53.76 18.39
N GLY A 269 -31.93 53.37 18.30
CA GLY A 269 -33.07 54.21 18.69
C GLY A 269 -33.37 55.45 17.82
N SER A 270 -32.93 55.51 16.56
CA SER A 270 -33.20 56.67 15.68
C SER A 270 -33.48 56.32 14.21
N ASP A 271 -34.28 57.15 13.54
CA ASP A 271 -34.70 57.00 12.16
C ASP A 271 -33.60 57.42 11.16
N PHE A 272 -32.81 56.44 10.70
CA PHE A 272 -31.93 56.60 9.53
C PHE A 272 -32.69 56.13 8.27
N GLU A 273 -32.86 57.01 7.28
CA GLU A 273 -33.41 56.69 5.95
C GLU A 273 -32.29 56.35 4.96
N LEU A 274 -32.55 55.36 4.11
CA LEU A 274 -31.61 54.73 3.19
C LEU A 274 -31.18 55.60 1.97
N LYS A 275 -31.20 56.93 2.11
CA LYS A 275 -30.83 57.90 1.05
C LYS A 275 -29.52 58.66 1.30
N GLU A 276 -28.95 58.61 2.49
CA GLU A 276 -27.70 59.33 2.83
C GLU A 276 -26.43 58.48 2.73
N LEU A 277 -26.26 57.78 1.59
CA LEU A 277 -24.96 57.19 1.22
C LEU A 277 -24.52 57.60 -0.19
N LYS A 278 -25.19 58.58 -0.79
CA LYS A 278 -24.84 59.10 -2.12
C LYS A 278 -24.63 60.61 -2.23
N GLU A 279 -24.87 61.40 -1.19
CA GLU A 279 -24.67 62.86 -1.25
C GLU A 279 -23.96 63.38 0.00
N MET A 280 -22.66 63.10 0.10
CA MET A 280 -21.73 63.83 0.96
C MET A 280 -20.64 64.49 0.11
N SER A 281 -21.09 65.38 -0.78
CA SER A 281 -20.24 66.43 -1.35
C SER A 281 -21.08 67.70 -1.59
N PHE A 282 -20.60 68.81 -1.03
CA PHE A 282 -20.92 70.22 -1.27
C PHE A 282 -21.89 70.99 -0.33
N THR A 283 -21.47 72.23 -0.07
CA THR A 283 -21.77 73.22 0.99
C THR A 283 -23.02 74.09 0.74
N VAL A 284 -23.43 74.95 1.71
CA VAL A 284 -23.75 76.41 1.56
C VAL A 284 -24.32 77.03 2.87
N ALA A 285 -24.04 78.34 3.11
CA ALA A 285 -24.47 79.17 4.24
C ALA A 285 -25.30 80.43 3.79
N GLY A 286 -26.13 81.04 4.69
CA GLY A 286 -26.54 82.47 4.58
C GLY A 286 -27.78 83.03 5.35
N ASN A 287 -27.55 84.08 6.19
CA ASN A 287 -28.26 85.38 6.51
C ASN A 287 -29.76 85.50 6.92
N PRO A 288 -30.19 86.44 7.83
CA PRO A 288 -30.71 87.80 7.44
C PRO A 288 -30.87 88.95 8.52
N TRP A 289 -30.71 90.24 8.15
CA TRP A 289 -31.18 91.45 8.90
C TRP A 289 -31.68 92.54 7.94
N ARG A 290 -32.93 93.04 8.05
CA ARG A 290 -33.41 94.32 7.44
C ARG A 290 -34.89 94.73 7.65
N ALA A 291 -35.59 94.26 8.69
CA ALA A 291 -37.06 94.48 8.79
C ALA A 291 -37.54 95.60 9.73
N LEU A 292 -36.67 96.33 10.45
CA LEU A 292 -37.11 97.09 11.64
C LEU A 292 -36.84 98.61 11.61
N MET A 293 -36.95 99.26 10.45
CA MET A 293 -36.81 100.72 10.34
C MET A 293 -38.01 101.38 9.63
N SER A 294 -39.25 101.11 10.09
CA SER A 294 -40.45 101.70 9.44
C SER A 294 -41.64 102.05 10.37
N LYS A 295 -41.49 102.13 11.70
CA LYS A 295 -42.65 102.33 12.60
C LYS A 295 -42.43 103.28 13.79
N GLY A 296 -42.01 104.52 13.56
CA GLY A 296 -41.96 105.52 14.63
C GLY A 296 -41.84 106.96 14.14
N ASN A 297 -42.95 107.69 14.18
CA ASN A 297 -43.06 109.07 13.73
C ASN A 297 -42.61 110.02 14.86
N PHE A 298 -41.30 110.19 15.02
CA PHE A 298 -40.70 111.20 15.90
C PHE A 298 -40.42 112.46 15.09
N GLN A 299 -40.97 113.60 15.53
CA GLN A 299 -40.84 114.89 14.81
C GLN A 299 -39.43 115.51 14.91
N SER A 300 -38.53 114.92 15.72
CA SER A 300 -37.08 115.06 15.60
C SER A 300 -36.40 113.93 16.41
N GLU A 301 -35.22 113.48 15.97
CA GLU A 301 -34.44 112.43 16.67
C GLU A 301 -33.98 112.86 18.08
N ASN A 302 -33.96 114.17 18.35
CA ASN A 302 -33.48 114.72 19.61
C ASN A 302 -34.54 114.63 20.74
N ASP A 303 -35.82 114.67 20.38
CA ASP A 303 -36.92 114.61 21.34
C ASP A 303 -37.21 113.16 21.77
N PHE A 304 -37.04 112.18 20.86
CA PHE A 304 -37.07 110.76 21.24
C PHE A 304 -35.92 110.41 22.18
N ARG A 305 -34.69 110.83 21.87
CA ARG A 305 -33.51 110.55 22.69
C ARG A 305 -33.59 111.12 24.11
N LYS A 306 -34.26 112.26 24.31
CA LYS A 306 -34.43 112.86 25.65
C LYS A 306 -35.48 112.13 26.49
N PHE A 307 -36.57 111.70 25.87
CA PHE A 307 -37.60 110.90 26.54
C PHE A 307 -37.10 109.48 26.85
N GLU A 308 -36.36 108.87 25.91
CA GLU A 308 -35.71 107.57 26.04
C GLU A 308 -34.73 107.57 27.22
N LYS A 309 -33.80 108.53 27.29
CA LYS A 309 -32.82 108.60 28.38
C LYS A 309 -33.43 108.80 29.77
N ALA A 310 -34.52 109.56 29.90
CA ALA A 310 -35.15 109.82 31.19
C ALA A 310 -35.94 108.60 31.70
N MET A 311 -36.60 107.86 30.81
CA MET A 311 -37.29 106.60 31.16
C MET A 311 -36.30 105.46 31.40
N GLU A 312 -35.22 105.39 30.62
CA GLU A 312 -34.18 104.38 30.71
C GLU A 312 -33.43 104.48 32.05
N GLN A 313 -33.08 105.70 32.50
CA GLN A 313 -32.39 105.87 33.79
C GLN A 313 -33.26 105.52 35.02
N ALA A 314 -34.57 105.78 34.97
CA ALA A 314 -35.48 105.43 36.06
C ALA A 314 -35.87 103.93 36.07
N ALA A 315 -35.90 103.28 34.90
CA ALA A 315 -36.18 101.85 34.76
C ALA A 315 -34.95 100.98 35.12
N ILE A 316 -33.73 101.42 34.78
CA ILE A 316 -32.48 100.72 35.11
C ILE A 316 -32.32 100.57 36.64
N PHE A 317 -32.50 101.66 37.40
CA PHE A 317 -32.29 101.63 38.86
C PHE A 317 -33.30 100.76 39.64
N LYS A 318 -34.53 100.60 39.15
CA LYS A 318 -35.52 99.69 39.77
C LYS A 318 -35.36 98.23 39.32
N LYS A 319 -34.80 97.99 38.14
CA LYS A 319 -34.57 96.66 37.58
C LYS A 319 -33.30 96.01 38.14
N GLU A 320 -32.20 96.77 38.30
CA GLU A 320 -30.93 96.26 38.82
C GLU A 320 -31.03 95.71 40.26
N ALA A 321 -31.81 96.33 41.13
CA ALA A 321 -32.00 95.87 42.52
C ALA A 321 -32.92 94.63 42.65
N SER A 322 -33.80 94.39 41.67
CA SER A 322 -34.71 93.22 41.64
C SER A 322 -34.05 92.01 40.96
N ASP A 323 -33.31 92.24 39.88
CA ASP A 323 -32.69 91.19 39.07
C ASP A 323 -31.50 90.52 39.81
N GLU A 324 -30.75 91.26 40.63
CA GLU A 324 -29.63 90.69 41.41
C GLU A 324 -30.11 89.71 42.49
N ARG A 325 -31.30 89.95 43.07
CA ARG A 325 -31.89 89.08 44.09
C ARG A 325 -32.50 87.81 43.49
N LEU A 326 -33.09 87.92 42.29
CA LEU A 326 -33.65 86.78 41.56
C LEU A 326 -32.55 85.85 41.04
N MET A 327 -31.45 86.40 40.50
CA MET A 327 -30.30 85.61 40.03
C MET A 327 -29.61 84.83 41.16
N ARG A 328 -29.55 85.36 42.38
CA ARG A 328 -29.01 84.61 43.53
C ARG A 328 -29.89 83.42 43.90
N ILE A 329 -31.22 83.60 43.91
CA ILE A 329 -32.17 82.52 44.22
C ILE A 329 -32.17 81.44 43.12
N GLU A 330 -32.11 81.83 41.85
CA GLU A 330 -32.00 80.88 40.74
C GLU A 330 -30.67 80.13 40.75
N SER A 331 -29.55 80.81 41.02
CA SER A 331 -28.23 80.20 41.17
C SER A 331 -28.21 79.17 42.32
N GLU A 332 -28.77 79.52 43.48
CA GLU A 332 -28.87 78.59 44.62
C GLU A 332 -29.81 77.40 44.36
N ARG A 333 -30.88 77.60 43.58
CA ARG A 333 -31.80 76.53 43.18
C ARG A 333 -31.15 75.59 42.18
N MET A 334 -30.42 76.15 41.20
CA MET A 334 -29.71 75.39 40.19
C MET A 334 -28.54 74.60 40.81
N ALA A 335 -27.83 75.19 41.78
CA ALA A 335 -26.81 74.51 42.57
C ALA A 335 -27.39 73.31 43.34
N ARG A 336 -28.53 73.48 44.03
CA ARG A 336 -29.21 72.38 44.74
C ARG A 336 -29.65 71.26 43.81
N THR A 337 -30.27 71.59 42.67
CA THR A 337 -30.64 70.56 41.68
C THR A 337 -29.43 69.85 41.12
N MET A 338 -28.32 70.55 40.87
CA MET A 338 -27.10 69.95 40.35
C MET A 338 -26.48 69.00 41.38
N GLU A 339 -26.52 69.35 42.66
CA GLU A 339 -26.01 68.54 43.77
C GLU A 339 -26.84 67.25 43.95
N GLU A 340 -28.16 67.32 43.80
CA GLU A 340 -29.04 66.15 43.78
C GLU A 340 -28.74 65.22 42.58
N HIS A 341 -28.54 65.78 41.38
CA HIS A 341 -28.14 64.99 40.21
C HIS A 341 -26.76 64.36 40.38
N LEU A 342 -25.79 65.09 40.95
CA LEU A 342 -24.45 64.57 41.24
C LEU A 342 -24.51 63.42 42.25
N SER A 343 -25.35 63.54 43.28
CA SER A 343 -25.60 62.48 44.26
C SER A 343 -26.22 61.23 43.60
N GLY A 344 -27.21 61.41 42.71
CA GLY A 344 -27.82 60.31 41.96
C GLY A 344 -26.83 59.59 41.02
N VAL A 345 -26.01 60.35 40.29
CA VAL A 345 -24.94 59.79 39.43
C VAL A 345 -23.89 59.07 40.27
N HIS A 346 -23.53 59.61 41.43
CA HIS A 346 -22.56 58.97 42.33
C HIS A 346 -23.07 57.63 42.88
N GLN A 347 -24.34 57.56 43.30
CA GLN A 347 -24.95 56.30 43.74
C GLN A 347 -24.97 55.26 42.61
N GLU A 348 -25.30 55.68 41.39
CA GLU A 348 -25.38 54.75 40.25
C GLU A 348 -24.00 54.27 39.80
N LEU A 349 -22.99 55.13 39.85
CA LEU A 349 -21.59 54.75 39.61
C LEU A 349 -21.13 53.69 40.62
N GLU A 350 -21.47 53.85 41.90
CA GLU A 350 -21.05 52.92 42.94
C GLU A 350 -21.79 51.58 42.85
N ARG A 351 -23.07 51.62 42.43
CA ARG A 351 -23.84 50.43 42.08
C ARG A 351 -23.19 49.67 40.91
N LEU A 352 -22.81 50.37 39.84
CA LEU A 352 -22.15 49.78 38.67
C LEU A 352 -20.77 49.20 39.00
N LYS A 353 -19.96 49.89 39.82
CA LYS A 353 -18.67 49.35 40.28
C LYS A 353 -18.84 48.04 41.05
N LYS A 354 -19.86 47.95 41.91
CA LYS A 354 -20.15 46.72 42.66
C LYS A 354 -20.55 45.58 41.73
N GLN A 355 -21.41 45.86 40.73
CA GLN A 355 -21.78 44.86 39.72
C GLN A 355 -20.57 44.41 38.87
N HIS A 356 -19.70 45.34 38.48
CA HIS A 356 -18.48 45.03 37.75
C HIS A 356 -17.55 44.12 38.57
N ALA A 357 -17.37 44.41 39.87
CA ALA A 357 -16.57 43.57 40.75
C ALA A 357 -17.10 42.13 40.84
N GLU A 358 -18.43 41.95 40.98
CA GLU A 358 -19.05 40.61 40.98
C GLU A 358 -18.88 39.86 39.66
N VAL A 359 -18.95 40.57 38.52
CA VAL A 359 -18.73 39.96 37.20
C VAL A 359 -17.28 39.55 37.02
N MET A 360 -16.33 40.40 37.45
CA MET A 360 -14.90 40.09 37.38
C MET A 360 -14.53 38.86 38.21
N GLU A 361 -15.08 38.74 39.42
CA GLU A 361 -14.84 37.55 40.27
C GLU A 361 -15.38 36.26 39.62
N LYS A 362 -16.55 36.33 38.97
CA LYS A 362 -17.10 35.19 38.22
C LYS A 362 -16.24 34.84 37.01
N LEU A 363 -15.70 35.84 36.32
CA LEU A 363 -14.83 35.66 35.17
C LEU A 363 -13.50 35.00 35.57
N GLU A 364 -12.89 35.44 36.68
CA GLU A 364 -11.67 34.81 37.23
C GLU A 364 -11.90 33.35 37.57
N LYS A 365 -12.98 33.01 38.30
CA LYS A 365 -13.32 31.62 38.63
C LYS A 365 -13.55 30.75 37.39
N ALA A 366 -14.22 31.29 36.38
CA ALA A 366 -14.43 30.58 35.12
C ALA A 366 -13.09 30.36 34.38
N ASN A 367 -12.21 31.36 34.38
CA ASN A 367 -10.89 31.27 33.74
C ASN A 367 -10.00 30.23 34.44
N GLU A 368 -9.99 30.18 35.77
CA GLU A 368 -9.28 29.14 36.54
C GLU A 368 -9.80 27.74 36.23
N HIS A 369 -11.12 27.57 36.10
CA HIS A 369 -11.72 26.28 35.74
C HIS A 369 -11.30 25.82 34.34
N ILE A 370 -11.35 26.72 33.35
CA ILE A 370 -10.93 26.43 31.97
C ILE A 370 -9.43 26.11 31.93
N GLN A 371 -8.59 26.84 32.66
CA GLN A 371 -7.15 26.55 32.74
C GLN A 371 -6.88 25.17 33.34
N GLY A 372 -7.65 24.76 34.35
CA GLY A 372 -7.59 23.41 34.91
C GLY A 372 -7.93 22.33 33.87
N GLN A 373 -9.05 22.49 33.16
CA GLN A 373 -9.46 21.57 32.10
C GLN A 373 -8.44 21.52 30.94
N LEU A 374 -7.87 22.67 30.56
CA LEU A 374 -6.85 22.74 29.51
C LEU A 374 -5.58 22.00 29.91
N SER A 375 -5.15 22.13 31.17
CA SER A 375 -4.00 21.41 31.73
C SER A 375 -4.22 19.90 31.72
N GLU A 376 -5.40 19.44 32.13
CA GLU A 376 -5.75 18.02 32.14
C GLU A 376 -5.82 17.43 30.72
N SER A 377 -6.47 18.14 29.80
CA SER A 377 -6.54 17.75 28.38
C SER A 377 -5.16 17.71 27.73
N ARG A 378 -4.29 18.68 28.04
CA ARG A 378 -2.90 18.69 27.58
C ARG A 378 -2.11 17.48 28.11
N GLY A 379 -2.27 17.12 29.38
CA GLY A 379 -1.64 15.92 29.95
C GLY A 379 -2.18 14.60 29.38
N GLN A 380 -3.44 14.58 28.91
CA GLN A 380 -3.98 13.43 28.15
C GLN A 380 -3.39 13.38 26.73
N TYR A 381 -3.29 14.52 26.06
CA TYR A 381 -2.70 14.63 24.73
C TYR A 381 -1.22 14.22 24.72
N GLU A 382 -0.42 14.68 25.68
CA GLU A 382 0.99 14.30 25.82
C GLU A 382 1.17 12.78 26.04
N ARG A 383 0.28 12.14 26.81
CA ARG A 383 0.26 10.68 26.97
C ARG A 383 -0.07 9.94 25.68
N LEU A 384 -1.10 10.39 24.96
CA LEU A 384 -1.47 9.80 23.67
C LEU A 384 -0.38 9.97 22.61
N LEU A 385 0.33 11.11 22.62
CA LEU A 385 1.48 11.33 21.73
C LEU A 385 2.59 10.33 22.02
N SER A 386 2.92 10.12 23.30
CA SER A 386 3.94 9.15 23.71
C SER A 386 3.55 7.72 23.35
N GLU A 387 2.28 7.36 23.47
CA GLU A 387 1.76 6.04 23.07
C GLU A 387 1.82 5.85 21.55
N HIS A 388 1.48 6.89 20.78
CA HIS A 388 1.61 6.89 19.33
C HIS A 388 3.07 6.72 18.87
N ASP A 389 4.01 7.44 19.48
CA ASP A 389 5.44 7.34 19.18
C ASP A 389 5.98 5.94 19.51
N HIS A 390 5.51 5.35 20.62
CA HIS A 390 5.86 3.98 20.98
C HIS A 390 5.37 2.97 19.94
N LEU A 391 4.10 3.06 19.54
CA LEU A 391 3.51 2.19 18.51
C LEU A 391 4.18 2.37 17.13
N LEU A 392 4.55 3.60 16.77
CA LEU A 392 5.32 3.87 15.55
C LEU A 392 6.70 3.20 15.62
N HIS A 393 7.36 3.24 16.77
CA HIS A 393 8.65 2.58 16.97
C HIS A 393 8.53 1.06 16.84
N GLU A 394 7.52 0.45 17.48
CA GLU A 394 7.23 -0.98 17.36
C GLU A 394 6.92 -1.38 15.92
N ARG A 395 6.08 -0.61 15.21
CA ARG A 395 5.78 -0.83 13.79
C ARG A 395 7.07 -0.78 12.96
N ASN A 396 7.90 0.24 13.14
CA ASN A 396 9.13 0.40 12.38
C ASN A 396 10.15 -0.70 12.69
N HIS A 397 10.20 -1.16 13.94
CA HIS A 397 10.99 -2.33 14.33
C HIS A 397 10.50 -3.60 13.61
N ALA A 398 9.20 -3.88 13.66
CA ALA A 398 8.60 -5.02 12.99
C ALA A 398 8.81 -4.99 11.47
N VAL A 399 8.71 -3.82 10.82
CA VAL A 399 8.96 -3.67 9.39
C VAL A 399 10.41 -3.99 9.04
N ARG A 400 11.39 -3.50 9.81
CA ARG A 400 12.81 -3.81 9.59
C ARG A 400 13.08 -5.31 9.73
N GLU A 401 12.53 -5.94 10.76
CA GLU A 401 12.68 -7.38 10.98
C GLU A 401 12.10 -8.20 9.81
N VAL A 402 10.92 -7.81 9.30
CA VAL A 402 10.33 -8.44 8.10
C VAL A 402 11.19 -8.24 6.86
N GLN A 403 11.76 -7.06 6.65
CA GLN A 403 12.66 -6.78 5.53
C GLN A 403 13.94 -7.63 5.60
N GLU A 404 14.56 -7.73 6.77
CA GLU A 404 15.73 -8.59 6.98
C GLU A 404 15.41 -10.07 6.71
N LEU A 405 14.26 -10.56 7.18
CA LEU A 405 13.80 -11.92 6.91
C LEU A 405 13.56 -12.16 5.41
N ARG A 406 12.98 -11.19 4.70
CA ARG A 406 12.81 -11.25 3.23
C ARG A 406 14.16 -11.30 2.51
N GLN A 407 15.12 -10.47 2.93
CA GLN A 407 16.46 -10.46 2.33
C GLN A 407 17.19 -11.79 2.56
N LYS A 408 17.12 -12.35 3.79
CA LYS A 408 17.67 -13.67 4.11
C LYS A 408 17.00 -14.78 3.30
N ARG A 409 15.67 -14.72 3.11
CA ARG A 409 14.92 -15.67 2.25
C ARG A 409 15.32 -15.56 0.78
N GLY A 410 15.46 -14.35 0.24
CA GLY A 410 15.91 -14.13 -1.13
C GLY A 410 17.32 -14.68 -1.37
N GLN A 411 18.24 -14.46 -0.43
CA GLN A 411 19.58 -15.07 -0.47
C GLN A 411 19.53 -16.60 -0.43
N MET A 412 18.69 -17.18 0.42
CA MET A 412 18.51 -18.63 0.49
C MET A 412 17.94 -19.21 -0.82
N LEU A 413 16.95 -18.55 -1.42
CA LEU A 413 16.36 -18.96 -2.70
C LEU A 413 17.37 -18.88 -3.84
N SER A 414 18.16 -17.80 -3.88
CA SER A 414 19.27 -17.66 -4.82
C SER A 414 20.26 -18.82 -4.67
N VAL A 415 20.68 -19.16 -3.44
CA VAL A 415 21.57 -20.31 -3.19
C VAL A 415 20.95 -21.62 -3.68
N LEU A 416 19.66 -21.88 -3.44
CA LEU A 416 18.99 -23.09 -3.91
C LEU A 416 18.95 -23.17 -5.45
N ILE A 417 18.60 -22.08 -6.11
CA ILE A 417 18.52 -22.02 -7.58
C ILE A 417 19.91 -22.14 -8.21
N THR A 418 20.91 -21.44 -7.67
CA THR A 418 22.31 -21.54 -8.12
C THR A 418 22.87 -22.95 -7.88
N SER A 419 22.51 -23.61 -6.77
CA SER A 419 22.94 -24.99 -6.48
C SER A 419 22.37 -26.02 -7.46
N MET A 420 21.21 -25.74 -8.06
CA MET A 420 20.64 -26.54 -9.14
C MET A 420 21.33 -26.30 -10.49
N HIS A 421 22.17 -25.26 -10.64
CA HIS A 421 22.75 -24.78 -11.90
C HIS A 421 21.71 -24.50 -13.00
N CYS A 422 20.51 -24.06 -12.60
CA CYS A 422 19.37 -23.87 -13.49
C CYS A 422 18.64 -22.54 -13.24
N GLU A 423 19.42 -21.46 -13.29
CA GLU A 423 18.90 -20.10 -13.33
C GLU A 423 18.68 -19.68 -14.79
N PHE A 424 17.47 -19.19 -15.08
CA PHE A 424 17.10 -18.67 -16.40
C PHE A 424 16.91 -17.15 -16.30
N SER A 425 17.38 -16.41 -17.30
CA SER A 425 17.14 -14.95 -17.38
C SER A 425 15.74 -14.67 -17.92
N SER A 426 15.16 -13.52 -17.58
CA SER A 426 13.85 -13.12 -18.13
C SER A 426 13.87 -13.12 -19.67
N SER A 427 14.95 -12.62 -20.28
CA SER A 427 15.11 -12.59 -21.73
C SER A 427 15.18 -13.98 -22.37
N GLU A 428 15.78 -14.98 -21.71
CA GLU A 428 15.80 -16.36 -22.22
C GLU A 428 14.38 -16.95 -22.26
N LEU A 429 13.57 -16.66 -21.23
CA LEU A 429 12.19 -17.12 -21.12
C LEU A 429 11.24 -16.39 -22.08
N GLU A 430 11.42 -15.08 -22.26
CA GLU A 430 10.70 -14.28 -23.25
C GLU A 430 10.96 -14.79 -24.67
N CYS A 431 12.22 -15.07 -25.01
CA CYS A 431 12.58 -15.65 -26.30
C CYS A 431 11.94 -17.04 -26.50
N ALA A 432 12.03 -17.91 -25.49
CA ALA A 432 11.49 -19.26 -25.54
C ALA A 432 9.95 -19.32 -25.67
N THR A 433 9.25 -18.23 -25.32
CA THR A 433 7.79 -18.13 -25.32
C THR A 433 7.24 -17.14 -26.35
N GLU A 434 8.09 -16.65 -27.27
CA GLU A 434 7.73 -15.61 -28.24
C GLU A 434 7.07 -14.38 -27.58
N ASN A 435 7.70 -13.87 -26.52
CA ASN A 435 7.18 -12.83 -25.62
C ASN A 435 5.86 -13.21 -24.95
N PHE A 436 5.79 -14.42 -24.38
CA PHE A 436 4.59 -14.95 -23.72
C PHE A 436 3.34 -14.91 -24.61
N SER A 437 3.51 -15.29 -25.88
CA SER A 437 2.44 -15.30 -26.88
C SER A 437 1.24 -16.14 -26.41
N SER A 438 0.04 -15.66 -26.68
CA SER A 438 -1.20 -16.38 -26.37
C SER A 438 -1.33 -17.71 -27.11
N SER A 439 -0.66 -17.87 -28.27
CA SER A 439 -0.63 -19.12 -29.04
C SER A 439 0.13 -20.25 -28.33
N LEU A 440 1.08 -19.90 -27.47
CA LEU A 440 1.89 -20.83 -26.70
C LEU A 440 1.35 -21.07 -25.29
N LYS A 441 0.25 -20.40 -24.91
CA LYS A 441 -0.40 -20.58 -23.62
C LYS A 441 -1.08 -21.94 -23.55
N ILE A 442 -0.67 -22.77 -22.61
CA ILE A 442 -1.21 -24.12 -22.40
C ILE A 442 -2.12 -24.22 -21.16
N GLY A 443 -2.07 -23.24 -20.26
CA GLY A 443 -2.94 -23.21 -19.09
C GLY A 443 -3.03 -21.83 -18.44
N GLU A 444 -4.16 -21.58 -17.79
CA GLU A 444 -4.39 -20.41 -16.94
C GLU A 444 -5.12 -20.84 -15.67
N GLY A 445 -4.62 -20.44 -14.52
CA GLY A 445 -5.24 -20.73 -13.23
C GLY A 445 -5.15 -19.55 -12.27
N GLY A 446 -5.66 -19.76 -11.05
CA GLY A 446 -5.59 -18.74 -9.98
C GLY A 446 -4.15 -18.31 -9.64
N PHE A 447 -3.16 -19.14 -10.00
CA PHE A 447 -1.76 -18.96 -9.66
C PHE A 447 -0.92 -18.33 -10.78
N GLY A 448 -1.46 -18.21 -11.99
CA GLY A 448 -0.73 -17.63 -13.11
C GLY A 448 -1.01 -18.32 -14.45
N CYS A 449 -0.14 -18.06 -15.41
CA CYS A 449 -0.23 -18.59 -16.76
C CYS A 449 0.90 -19.59 -17.00
N VAL A 450 0.59 -20.68 -17.70
CA VAL A 450 1.59 -21.66 -18.13
C VAL A 450 1.70 -21.62 -19.64
N TYR A 451 2.93 -21.50 -20.12
CA TYR A 451 3.28 -21.43 -21.53
C TYR A 451 4.13 -22.63 -21.91
N ARG A 452 3.94 -23.14 -23.13
CA ARG A 452 4.90 -24.04 -23.77
C ARG A 452 6.03 -23.19 -24.33
N GLY A 453 7.26 -23.62 -24.10
CA GLY A 453 8.43 -22.98 -24.70
C GLY A 453 9.47 -24.00 -25.16
N THR A 454 10.47 -23.50 -25.86
CA THR A 454 11.65 -24.27 -26.22
C THR A 454 12.87 -23.59 -25.63
N LEU A 455 13.47 -24.20 -24.60
CA LEU A 455 14.69 -23.72 -23.96
C LEU A 455 15.82 -24.67 -24.26
N ARG A 456 16.91 -24.18 -24.86
CA ARG A 456 18.11 -24.97 -25.17
C ARG A 456 17.75 -26.27 -25.91
N ASN A 457 16.88 -26.16 -26.92
CA ASN A 457 16.31 -27.25 -27.72
C ASN A 457 15.46 -28.27 -26.96
N MET A 458 15.09 -28.01 -25.71
CA MET A 458 14.19 -28.84 -24.91
C MET A 458 12.80 -28.20 -24.85
N ALA A 459 11.75 -29.00 -25.07
CA ALA A 459 10.38 -28.56 -24.82
C ALA A 459 10.15 -28.44 -23.31
N VAL A 460 9.69 -27.27 -22.88
CA VAL A 460 9.50 -26.93 -21.47
C VAL A 460 8.12 -26.34 -21.21
N ALA A 461 7.66 -26.46 -19.96
CA ALA A 461 6.50 -25.74 -19.45
C ALA A 461 6.98 -24.59 -18.56
N ILE A 462 6.64 -23.36 -18.93
CA ILE A 462 7.07 -22.12 -18.27
C ILE A 462 5.86 -21.53 -17.55
N LYS A 463 5.85 -21.62 -16.21
CA LYS A 463 4.79 -21.10 -15.34
C LYS A 463 5.18 -19.72 -14.82
N VAL A 464 4.50 -18.70 -15.33
CA VAL A 464 4.66 -17.31 -14.91
C VAL A 464 3.65 -17.06 -13.80
N LEU A 465 4.14 -16.85 -12.58
CA LEU A 465 3.31 -16.50 -11.43
C LEU A 465 3.04 -15.00 -11.45
N LYS A 466 1.87 -14.56 -10.97
CA LYS A 466 1.51 -13.12 -10.94
C LYS A 466 2.36 -12.39 -9.89
N PRO A 467 3.30 -11.50 -10.28
CA PRO A 467 4.23 -10.88 -9.33
C PRO A 467 3.55 -9.86 -8.41
N ASP A 468 2.45 -9.24 -8.85
CA ASP A 468 1.75 -8.17 -8.11
C ASP A 468 0.92 -8.66 -6.91
N ASN A 469 0.86 -9.97 -6.66
CA ASN A 469 0.08 -10.55 -5.57
C ASN A 469 1.00 -11.23 -4.55
N LEU A 470 0.91 -10.84 -3.26
CA LEU A 470 1.68 -11.44 -2.15
C LEU A 470 1.57 -12.97 -2.09
N GLN A 471 0.43 -13.51 -2.55
CA GLN A 471 0.20 -14.94 -2.64
C GLN A 471 1.04 -15.62 -3.73
N GLY A 472 1.21 -14.98 -4.90
CA GLY A 472 2.00 -15.52 -6.01
C GLY A 472 3.48 -15.64 -5.67
N GLN A 473 4.02 -14.65 -4.95
CA GLN A 473 5.40 -14.71 -4.45
C GLN A 473 5.59 -15.84 -3.42
N SER A 474 4.69 -15.97 -2.44
CA SER A 474 4.78 -17.08 -1.47
C SER A 474 4.71 -18.45 -2.14
N GLN A 475 3.95 -18.58 -3.24
CA GLN A 475 3.84 -19.83 -3.99
C GLN A 475 5.13 -20.15 -4.75
N PHE A 476 5.72 -19.15 -5.42
CA PHE A 476 7.02 -19.28 -6.07
C PHE A 476 8.07 -19.82 -5.09
N GLU A 477 8.21 -19.16 -3.94
CA GLU A 477 9.19 -19.55 -2.92
C GLU A 477 8.97 -20.98 -2.42
N GLN A 478 7.71 -21.37 -2.23
CA GLN A 478 7.32 -22.69 -1.73
C GLN A 478 7.64 -23.80 -2.74
N GLU A 479 7.32 -23.60 -4.03
CA GLU A 479 7.61 -24.57 -5.09
C GLU A 479 9.11 -24.77 -5.25
N VAL A 480 9.89 -23.67 -5.30
CA VAL A 480 11.36 -23.75 -5.36
C VAL A 480 11.90 -24.49 -4.14
N ALA A 481 11.43 -24.17 -2.93
CA ALA A 481 11.95 -24.78 -1.70
C ALA A 481 11.69 -26.28 -1.59
N ILE A 482 10.59 -26.79 -2.15
CA ILE A 482 10.24 -28.21 -2.15
C ILE A 482 10.93 -28.92 -3.32
N LEU A 483 10.65 -28.50 -4.56
CA LEU A 483 11.06 -29.25 -5.76
C LEU A 483 12.55 -29.18 -6.06
N SER A 484 13.28 -28.20 -5.49
CA SER A 484 14.76 -28.21 -5.54
C SER A 484 15.39 -29.36 -4.74
N ARG A 485 14.66 -29.95 -3.79
CA ARG A 485 15.18 -30.94 -2.83
C ARG A 485 14.61 -32.34 -2.97
N VAL A 486 13.52 -32.49 -3.74
CA VAL A 486 12.83 -33.77 -3.90
C VAL A 486 12.78 -34.17 -5.36
N ARG A 487 13.04 -35.45 -5.66
CA ARG A 487 12.93 -36.03 -7.00
C ARG A 487 12.29 -37.40 -6.90
N HIS A 488 11.30 -37.67 -7.74
CA HIS A 488 10.61 -38.94 -7.80
C HIS A 488 9.95 -39.11 -9.18
N PRO A 489 9.86 -40.34 -9.76
CA PRO A 489 9.36 -40.55 -11.13
C PRO A 489 7.96 -39.99 -11.39
N HIS A 490 7.12 -39.94 -10.37
CA HIS A 490 5.73 -39.46 -10.43
C HIS A 490 5.55 -38.06 -9.83
N LEU A 491 6.61 -37.25 -9.75
CA LEU A 491 6.55 -35.81 -9.48
C LEU A 491 7.04 -35.07 -10.72
N VAL A 492 6.44 -33.93 -11.02
CA VAL A 492 6.93 -33.06 -12.10
C VAL A 492 8.31 -32.52 -11.74
N THR A 493 9.24 -32.62 -12.69
CA THR A 493 10.61 -32.16 -12.53
C THR A 493 10.68 -30.63 -12.73
N LEU A 494 11.08 -29.92 -11.67
CA LEU A 494 11.48 -28.52 -11.78
C LEU A 494 12.86 -28.47 -12.44
N LEU A 495 12.90 -27.95 -13.66
CA LEU A 495 14.13 -27.77 -14.42
C LEU A 495 14.88 -26.53 -13.95
N GLY A 496 14.20 -25.46 -13.56
CA GLY A 496 14.83 -24.25 -13.06
C GLY A 496 13.86 -23.13 -12.78
N ALA A 497 14.38 -21.93 -12.49
CA ALA A 497 13.57 -20.78 -12.14
C ALA A 497 14.23 -19.46 -12.58
N CYS A 498 13.40 -18.42 -12.72
CA CYS A 498 13.81 -17.03 -12.88
C CYS A 498 13.27 -16.22 -11.70
N LEU A 499 14.17 -15.68 -10.88
CA LEU A 499 13.82 -14.87 -9.71
C LEU A 499 13.22 -13.51 -10.10
N GLU A 500 13.74 -12.90 -11.17
CA GLU A 500 13.34 -11.55 -11.63
C GLU A 500 11.85 -11.48 -11.98
N SER A 501 11.35 -12.49 -12.71
CA SER A 501 9.96 -12.56 -13.16
C SER A 501 9.10 -13.52 -12.34
N SER A 502 9.63 -14.11 -11.25
CA SER A 502 8.95 -15.17 -10.47
C SER A 502 8.41 -16.30 -11.36
N THR A 503 9.26 -16.79 -12.27
CA THR A 503 8.87 -17.80 -13.28
C THR A 503 9.51 -19.14 -12.98
N LEU A 504 8.74 -20.22 -13.10
CA LEU A 504 9.20 -21.60 -12.90
C LEU A 504 9.23 -22.35 -14.23
N VAL A 505 10.28 -23.15 -14.43
CA VAL A 505 10.49 -23.93 -15.65
C VAL A 505 10.45 -25.41 -15.32
N TYR A 506 9.55 -26.15 -15.94
CA TYR A 506 9.37 -27.59 -15.73
C TYR A 506 9.55 -28.37 -17.03
N GLU A 507 9.68 -29.69 -16.90
CA GLU A 507 9.51 -30.61 -18.02
C GLU A 507 8.12 -30.43 -18.68
N PHE A 508 8.08 -30.48 -20.01
CA PHE A 508 6.82 -30.42 -20.75
C PHE A 508 6.16 -31.80 -20.85
N LEU A 509 4.90 -31.89 -20.40
CA LEU A 509 4.11 -33.12 -20.44
C LEU A 509 3.01 -33.01 -21.51
N PRO A 510 3.15 -33.68 -22.66
CA PRO A 510 2.37 -33.37 -23.86
C PRO A 510 0.90 -33.80 -23.80
N ASN A 511 0.55 -34.77 -22.93
CA ASN A 511 -0.83 -35.24 -22.84
C ASN A 511 -1.72 -34.35 -21.97
N GLY A 512 -1.14 -33.37 -21.27
CA GLY A 512 -1.87 -32.43 -20.42
C GLY A 512 -2.26 -33.05 -19.08
N SER A 513 -3.36 -32.56 -18.50
CA SER A 513 -3.82 -32.98 -17.17
C SER A 513 -4.80 -34.15 -17.22
N LEU A 514 -4.90 -34.90 -16.13
CA LEU A 514 -5.87 -35.97 -15.97
C LEU A 514 -7.32 -35.42 -16.01
N GLU A 515 -7.53 -34.17 -15.61
CA GLU A 515 -8.83 -33.49 -15.77
C GLU A 515 -9.27 -33.46 -17.23
N ASP A 516 -8.35 -33.19 -18.16
CA ASP A 516 -8.65 -33.14 -19.59
C ASP A 516 -9.19 -34.48 -20.11
N PHE A 517 -8.67 -35.59 -19.59
CA PHE A 517 -9.16 -36.93 -19.90
C PHE A 517 -10.49 -37.25 -19.23
N LEU A 518 -10.74 -36.73 -18.02
CA LEU A 518 -12.02 -36.93 -17.33
C LEU A 518 -13.14 -36.08 -17.93
N VAL A 519 -12.86 -34.90 -18.49
CA VAL A 519 -13.89 -34.02 -19.06
C VAL A 519 -14.14 -34.30 -20.54
N CYS A 520 -13.09 -34.54 -21.34
CA CYS A 520 -13.23 -34.78 -22.77
C CYS A 520 -13.57 -36.24 -23.08
N ALA A 521 -14.76 -36.50 -23.65
CA ALA A 521 -15.23 -37.85 -23.96
C ALA A 521 -14.31 -38.63 -24.91
N GLU A 522 -13.65 -37.96 -25.86
CA GLU A 522 -12.72 -38.59 -26.81
C GLU A 522 -11.46 -39.07 -26.09
N LYS A 523 -10.84 -38.20 -25.28
CA LYS A 523 -9.69 -38.56 -24.44
C LYS A 523 -10.06 -39.58 -23.36
N ARG A 524 -11.26 -39.51 -22.79
CA ARG A 524 -11.69 -40.44 -21.72
C ARG A 524 -11.62 -41.91 -22.15
N ARG A 525 -11.94 -42.19 -23.41
CA ARG A 525 -11.89 -43.53 -24.01
C ARG A 525 -10.47 -44.07 -24.17
N SER A 526 -9.43 -43.23 -24.12
CA SER A 526 -8.03 -43.67 -24.16
C SER A 526 -7.46 -43.99 -22.77
N LEU A 527 -8.26 -43.91 -21.70
CA LEU A 527 -7.90 -44.36 -20.35
C LEU A 527 -8.68 -45.62 -19.95
N PRO A 528 -8.23 -46.81 -20.38
CA PRO A 528 -8.82 -48.07 -19.93
C PRO A 528 -8.59 -48.28 -18.44
N TRP A 529 -9.40 -49.15 -17.81
CA TRP A 529 -9.39 -49.35 -16.36
C TRP A 529 -8.01 -49.73 -15.81
N GLN A 530 -7.19 -50.49 -16.56
CA GLN A 530 -5.82 -50.86 -16.18
C GLN A 530 -4.94 -49.62 -16.03
N THR A 531 -5.02 -48.69 -16.99
CA THR A 531 -4.28 -47.42 -16.94
C THR A 531 -4.75 -46.56 -15.78
N ARG A 532 -6.05 -46.56 -15.46
CA ARG A 532 -6.59 -45.83 -14.30
C ARG A 532 -6.06 -46.40 -12.99
N ILE A 533 -6.01 -47.72 -12.82
CA ILE A 533 -5.39 -48.36 -11.65
C ILE A 533 -3.90 -48.02 -11.56
N ARG A 534 -3.19 -48.05 -12.68
CA ARG A 534 -1.78 -47.65 -12.74
C ARG A 534 -1.59 -46.21 -12.24
N ILE A 535 -2.37 -45.27 -12.76
CA ILE A 535 -2.33 -43.85 -12.33
C ILE A 535 -2.61 -43.72 -10.82
N ILE A 536 -3.59 -44.46 -10.29
CA ILE A 536 -3.88 -44.47 -8.84
C ILE A 536 -2.66 -44.94 -8.04
N ALA A 537 -1.97 -45.98 -8.50
CA ALA A 537 -0.73 -46.47 -7.87
C ALA A 537 0.39 -45.43 -7.93
N GLU A 538 0.64 -44.84 -9.08
CA GLU A 538 1.68 -43.84 -9.30
C GLU A 538 1.50 -42.61 -8.38
N ILE A 539 0.26 -42.11 -8.25
CA ILE A 539 -0.08 -41.01 -7.33
C ILE A 539 0.12 -41.44 -5.87
N CYS A 540 -0.31 -42.65 -5.49
CA CYS A 540 -0.12 -43.17 -4.14
C CYS A 540 1.37 -43.29 -3.78
N SER A 541 2.21 -43.69 -4.74
CA SER A 541 3.68 -43.74 -4.59
C SER A 541 4.24 -42.34 -4.34
N ALA A 542 3.84 -41.37 -5.16
CA ALA A 542 4.30 -39.98 -5.06
C ALA A 542 3.96 -39.35 -3.70
N LEU A 543 2.72 -39.50 -3.25
CA LEU A 543 2.26 -38.98 -1.95
C LEU A 543 2.97 -39.69 -0.78
N THR A 544 3.13 -41.01 -0.85
CA THR A 544 3.86 -41.77 0.17
C THR A 544 5.30 -41.30 0.31
N PHE A 545 5.97 -41.02 -0.80
CA PHE A 545 7.31 -40.46 -0.82
C PHE A 545 7.35 -39.06 -0.16
N LEU A 546 6.43 -38.16 -0.51
CA LEU A 546 6.34 -36.82 0.07
C LEU A 546 6.06 -36.86 1.60
N HIS A 547 5.16 -37.74 2.04
CA HIS A 547 4.79 -37.90 3.45
C HIS A 547 5.92 -38.52 4.29
N LYS A 548 6.78 -39.33 3.69
CA LYS A 548 7.94 -39.94 4.37
C LYS A 548 9.18 -39.05 4.38
N ASN A 549 9.18 -37.94 3.65
CA ASN A 549 10.33 -37.04 3.55
C ASN A 549 10.83 -36.55 4.93
N LYS A 550 12.14 -36.50 5.12
CA LYS A 550 12.80 -36.11 6.38
C LYS A 550 13.69 -34.87 6.17
N PRO A 551 13.83 -33.97 7.17
CA PRO A 551 13.28 -34.04 8.54
C PRO A 551 11.78 -33.71 8.64
N HIS A 552 11.18 -33.10 7.61
CA HIS A 552 9.79 -32.66 7.60
C HIS A 552 8.99 -33.31 6.47
N PRO A 553 7.89 -34.02 6.77
CA PRO A 553 6.92 -34.47 5.78
C PRO A 553 6.41 -33.30 4.93
N VAL A 554 6.16 -33.57 3.65
CA VAL A 554 5.57 -32.61 2.72
C VAL A 554 4.12 -33.02 2.46
N VAL A 555 3.18 -32.12 2.74
CA VAL A 555 1.77 -32.30 2.37
C VAL A 555 1.50 -31.51 1.10
N HIS A 556 0.87 -32.15 0.11
CA HIS A 556 0.58 -31.52 -1.17
C HIS A 556 -0.48 -30.41 -1.03
N GLY A 557 -1.61 -30.71 -0.40
CA GLY A 557 -2.65 -29.75 -0.01
C GLY A 557 -3.66 -29.36 -1.10
N ASP A 558 -3.34 -29.53 -2.39
CA ASP A 558 -4.28 -29.30 -3.52
C ASP A 558 -4.32 -30.48 -4.50
N LEU A 559 -4.41 -31.71 -4.01
CA LEU A 559 -4.45 -32.88 -4.88
C LEU A 559 -5.79 -32.95 -5.63
N LYS A 560 -5.73 -32.90 -6.96
CA LYS A 560 -6.89 -32.98 -7.87
C LYS A 560 -6.45 -33.43 -9.27
N PRO A 561 -7.34 -33.92 -10.14
CA PRO A 561 -6.95 -34.39 -11.47
C PRO A 561 -6.31 -33.32 -12.36
N ALA A 562 -6.63 -32.04 -12.18
CA ALA A 562 -5.98 -30.94 -12.90
C ALA A 562 -4.48 -30.78 -12.54
N ASN A 563 -4.06 -31.25 -11.36
CA ASN A 563 -2.68 -31.21 -10.88
C ASN A 563 -1.94 -32.54 -11.10
N ILE A 564 -2.55 -33.48 -11.83
CA ILE A 564 -1.93 -34.74 -12.21
C ILE A 564 -1.72 -34.69 -13.72
N LEU A 565 -0.47 -34.52 -14.15
CA LEU A 565 -0.10 -34.41 -15.55
C LEU A 565 0.33 -35.76 -16.12
N LEU A 566 0.17 -35.95 -17.42
CA LEU A 566 0.47 -37.21 -18.10
C LEU A 566 1.57 -37.00 -19.16
N ASP A 567 2.60 -37.83 -19.11
CA ASP A 567 3.64 -37.88 -20.14
C ASP A 567 3.15 -38.58 -21.42
N VAL A 568 4.03 -38.71 -22.42
CA VAL A 568 3.72 -39.36 -23.71
C VAL A 568 3.21 -40.80 -23.57
N ASN A 569 3.60 -41.51 -22.50
CA ASN A 569 3.25 -42.91 -22.22
C ASN A 569 2.08 -43.04 -21.23
N LEU A 570 1.39 -41.93 -20.92
CA LEU A 570 0.34 -41.84 -19.90
C LEU A 570 0.84 -42.22 -18.50
N VAL A 571 2.12 -42.01 -18.20
CA VAL A 571 2.67 -42.07 -16.85
C VAL A 571 2.31 -40.77 -16.15
N SER A 572 1.77 -40.89 -14.93
CA SER A 572 1.34 -39.74 -14.16
C SER A 572 2.47 -39.08 -13.38
N LYS A 573 2.42 -37.75 -13.35
CA LYS A 573 3.31 -36.89 -12.56
C LYS A 573 2.49 -35.83 -11.82
N LEU A 574 2.63 -35.79 -10.50
CA LEU A 574 1.99 -34.81 -9.64
C LEU A 574 2.69 -33.44 -9.79
N SER A 575 1.90 -32.39 -9.97
CA SER A 575 2.34 -31.02 -10.21
C SER A 575 1.69 -30.04 -9.23
N ASP A 576 2.08 -28.76 -9.29
CA ASP A 576 1.47 -27.63 -8.56
C ASP A 576 1.66 -27.66 -7.04
N PHE A 577 2.92 -27.48 -6.61
CA PHE A 577 3.33 -27.49 -5.20
C PHE A 577 3.17 -26.11 -4.50
N GLY A 578 2.51 -25.14 -5.15
CA GLY A 578 2.47 -23.75 -4.71
C GLY A 578 1.83 -23.54 -3.34
N ILE A 579 0.92 -24.43 -2.93
CA ILE A 579 0.32 -24.41 -1.59
C ILE A 579 0.75 -25.58 -0.70
N SER A 580 1.70 -26.39 -1.15
CA SER A 580 2.26 -27.48 -0.35
C SER A 580 2.99 -26.95 0.87
N ARG A 581 3.00 -27.73 1.96
CA ARG A 581 3.60 -27.30 3.24
C ARG A 581 4.54 -28.35 3.79
N HIS A 582 5.69 -27.91 4.29
CA HIS A 582 6.47 -28.70 5.24
C HIS A 582 5.77 -28.69 6.59
N LEU A 583 5.56 -29.86 7.19
CA LEU A 583 4.98 -29.92 8.51
C LEU A 583 6.06 -29.71 9.59
N LEU A 584 5.81 -28.73 10.47
CA LEU A 584 6.66 -28.47 11.63
C LEU A 584 6.14 -29.27 12.82
N GLN A 585 7.04 -29.71 13.69
CA GLN A 585 6.67 -30.37 14.93
C GLN A 585 6.14 -29.31 15.90
N SER A 586 4.90 -29.44 16.35
CA SER A 586 4.34 -28.53 17.35
C SER A 586 5.05 -28.71 18.69
N SER A 587 5.40 -27.60 19.35
CA SER A 587 6.06 -27.59 20.65
C SER A 587 5.18 -28.18 21.77
N THR A 588 3.87 -28.33 21.55
CA THR A 588 2.90 -28.66 22.59
C THR A 588 2.33 -30.08 22.49
N ASN A 589 2.32 -30.69 21.30
CA ASN A 589 1.85 -32.04 21.06
C ASN A 589 2.74 -32.67 19.98
N ASN A 590 3.19 -33.91 20.16
CA ASN A 590 4.02 -34.68 19.20
C ASN A 590 3.36 -34.94 17.82
N THR A 591 2.30 -34.21 17.48
CA THR A 591 1.58 -34.29 16.22
C THR A 591 2.22 -33.34 15.21
N ILE A 592 2.66 -33.90 14.08
CA ILE A 592 3.26 -33.16 12.97
C ILE A 592 2.14 -32.55 12.12
N MET A 593 1.90 -31.23 12.23
CA MET A 593 0.77 -30.52 11.57
C MET A 593 1.12 -29.07 11.23
N CYS A 594 0.38 -28.46 10.29
CA CYS A 594 0.47 -27.03 9.97
C CYS A 594 -0.89 -26.36 10.23
N LEU A 595 -0.91 -25.35 11.11
CA LEU A 595 -2.13 -24.57 11.41
C LEU A 595 -2.17 -23.33 10.51
N THR A 596 -3.29 -23.10 9.82
CA THR A 596 -3.53 -21.89 9.02
C THR A 596 -4.86 -21.25 9.37
N MET A 597 -4.90 -19.91 9.41
CA MET A 597 -6.16 -19.15 9.56
C MET A 597 -6.97 -19.07 8.25
N HIS A 598 -6.36 -19.44 7.13
CA HIS A 598 -6.97 -19.40 5.81
C HIS A 598 -6.67 -20.72 5.07
N PRO A 599 -7.57 -21.72 5.18
CA PRO A 599 -7.44 -22.95 4.41
C PRO A 599 -7.44 -22.65 2.90
N MET A 600 -6.44 -23.18 2.19
CA MET A 600 -6.29 -23.05 0.74
C MET A 600 -6.42 -24.42 0.07
N GLY A 601 -6.96 -24.45 -1.16
CA GLY A 601 -7.15 -25.65 -1.98
C GLY A 601 -8.46 -25.63 -2.75
N THR A 602 -8.70 -26.65 -3.57
CA THR A 602 -9.92 -26.76 -4.38
C THR A 602 -11.07 -27.37 -3.56
N LEU A 603 -12.12 -26.59 -3.31
CA LEU A 603 -13.21 -26.91 -2.38
C LEU A 603 -13.78 -28.34 -2.51
N GLN A 604 -13.93 -28.83 -3.74
CA GLN A 604 -14.52 -30.14 -4.03
C GLN A 604 -13.64 -31.34 -3.63
N TYR A 605 -12.34 -31.12 -3.47
CA TYR A 605 -11.34 -32.14 -3.08
C TYR A 605 -10.81 -31.91 -1.67
N MET A 606 -11.19 -30.80 -1.04
CA MET A 606 -10.64 -30.36 0.23
C MET A 606 -11.15 -31.23 1.38
N ASP A 607 -10.24 -31.62 2.26
CA ASP A 607 -10.56 -32.31 3.51
C ASP A 607 -11.51 -31.47 4.37
N PRO A 608 -12.71 -31.98 4.74
CA PRO A 608 -13.68 -31.22 5.52
C PRO A 608 -13.19 -30.89 6.94
N GLU A 609 -12.34 -31.74 7.54
CA GLU A 609 -11.75 -31.48 8.86
C GLU A 609 -10.72 -30.35 8.76
N TYR A 610 -9.88 -30.34 7.73
CA TYR A 610 -8.97 -29.22 7.43
C TYR A 610 -9.73 -27.92 7.15
N PHE A 611 -10.79 -27.97 6.35
CA PHE A 611 -11.62 -26.80 6.06
C PHE A 611 -12.23 -26.20 7.34
N ALA A 612 -12.69 -27.06 8.27
CA ALA A 612 -13.30 -26.64 9.52
C ALA A 612 -12.29 -26.16 10.58
N THR A 613 -11.10 -26.77 10.66
CA THR A 613 -10.14 -26.55 11.76
C THR A 613 -8.93 -25.70 11.37
N GLY A 614 -8.62 -25.60 10.08
CA GLY A 614 -7.36 -25.02 9.59
C GLY A 614 -6.13 -25.91 9.81
N GLU A 615 -6.30 -27.16 10.26
CA GLU A 615 -5.19 -28.09 10.51
C GLU A 615 -4.86 -28.95 9.28
N LEU A 616 -3.78 -28.61 8.58
CA LEU A 616 -3.31 -29.35 7.41
C LEU A 616 -2.39 -30.51 7.82
N THR A 617 -2.66 -31.69 7.25
CA THR A 617 -2.00 -32.96 7.63
C THR A 617 -1.81 -33.87 6.42
N CYS A 618 -0.95 -34.90 6.54
CA CYS A 618 -0.84 -35.95 5.51
C CYS A 618 -2.19 -36.64 5.23
N GLN A 619 -3.07 -36.74 6.23
CA GLN A 619 -4.40 -37.32 6.09
C GLN A 619 -5.35 -36.44 5.27
N SER A 620 -5.03 -35.16 5.06
CA SER A 620 -5.77 -34.29 4.17
C SER A 620 -5.53 -34.67 2.71
N ASP A 621 -4.30 -35.03 2.33
CA ASP A 621 -4.00 -35.58 1.00
C ASP A 621 -4.69 -36.94 0.78
N VAL A 622 -4.82 -37.77 1.82
CA VAL A 622 -5.52 -39.06 1.75
C VAL A 622 -7.00 -38.86 1.37
N TYR A 623 -7.66 -37.86 1.96
CA TYR A 623 -9.04 -37.51 1.60
C TYR A 623 -9.14 -37.11 0.14
N SER A 624 -8.31 -36.17 -0.31
CA SER A 624 -8.30 -35.70 -1.70
C SER A 624 -7.99 -36.84 -2.68
N PHE A 625 -7.08 -37.76 -2.32
CA PHE A 625 -6.76 -38.96 -3.09
C PHE A 625 -7.99 -39.86 -3.25
N GLY A 626 -8.75 -40.07 -2.18
CA GLY A 626 -10.01 -40.82 -2.23
C GLY A 626 -10.99 -40.23 -3.24
N ILE A 627 -11.19 -38.91 -3.25
CA ILE A 627 -12.05 -38.24 -4.24
C ILE A 627 -11.55 -38.45 -5.67
N VAL A 628 -10.23 -38.38 -5.91
CA VAL A 628 -9.62 -38.67 -7.23
C VAL A 628 -9.90 -40.10 -7.67
N VAL A 629 -9.79 -41.08 -6.77
CA VAL A 629 -10.10 -42.49 -7.06
C VAL A 629 -11.58 -42.67 -7.42
N LEU A 630 -12.50 -42.04 -6.68
CA LEU A 630 -13.94 -42.10 -7.01
C LEU A 630 -14.21 -41.54 -8.41
N ARG A 631 -13.55 -40.44 -8.79
CA ARG A 631 -13.67 -39.86 -10.14
C ARG A 631 -13.11 -40.77 -11.22
N LEU A 632 -11.96 -41.40 -10.98
CA LEU A 632 -11.39 -42.37 -11.92
C LEU A 632 -12.26 -43.62 -12.09
N LEU A 633 -12.92 -44.07 -11.04
CA LEU A 633 -13.82 -45.24 -11.09
C LEU A 633 -15.11 -44.93 -11.88
N THR A 634 -15.70 -43.76 -11.65
CA THR A 634 -17.06 -43.42 -12.14
C THR A 634 -17.10 -42.50 -13.35
N GLY A 635 -16.01 -41.77 -13.63
CA GLY A 635 -15.97 -40.74 -14.67
C GLY A 635 -16.88 -39.53 -14.38
N LYS A 636 -17.43 -39.42 -13.16
CA LYS A 636 -18.38 -38.36 -12.76
C LYS A 636 -17.68 -37.11 -12.21
N PRO A 637 -18.36 -35.94 -12.21
CA PRO A 637 -17.88 -34.76 -11.50
C PRO A 637 -17.73 -35.03 -9.99
N PRO A 638 -16.86 -34.28 -9.28
CA PRO A 638 -16.60 -34.48 -7.85
C PRO A 638 -17.81 -34.15 -6.95
N ASP A 639 -18.73 -33.29 -7.40
CA ASP A 639 -19.86 -32.84 -6.59
C ASP A 639 -20.79 -34.00 -6.21
N GLY A 640 -20.88 -34.29 -4.91
CA GLY A 640 -21.73 -35.35 -4.37
C GLY A 640 -21.26 -36.77 -4.70
N ILE A 641 -20.07 -36.95 -5.29
CA ILE A 641 -19.59 -38.24 -5.79
C ILE A 641 -19.49 -39.30 -4.69
N LYS A 642 -19.05 -38.93 -3.49
CA LYS A 642 -18.98 -39.79 -2.31
C LYS A 642 -20.33 -40.45 -2.02
N LYS A 643 -21.39 -39.64 -1.92
CA LYS A 643 -22.74 -40.11 -1.62
C LYS A 643 -23.29 -41.02 -2.73
N ILE A 644 -23.03 -40.68 -3.99
CA ILE A 644 -23.45 -41.51 -5.14
C ILE A 644 -22.83 -42.91 -5.05
N VAL A 645 -21.53 -42.99 -4.75
CA VAL A 645 -20.83 -44.28 -4.64
C VAL A 645 -21.25 -45.03 -3.38
N GLU A 646 -21.40 -44.35 -2.24
CA GLU A 646 -21.94 -44.97 -1.00
C GLU A 646 -23.31 -45.60 -1.23
N ASP A 647 -24.25 -44.87 -1.84
CA ASP A 647 -25.60 -45.37 -2.12
C ASP A 647 -25.58 -46.58 -3.07
N ALA A 648 -24.70 -46.58 -4.07
CA ALA A 648 -24.57 -47.69 -5.01
C ALA A 648 -23.96 -48.93 -4.37
N VAL A 649 -22.92 -48.77 -3.55
CA VAL A 649 -22.29 -49.85 -2.79
C VAL A 649 -23.29 -50.47 -1.80
N LEU A 650 -24.05 -49.64 -1.07
CA LEU A 650 -25.07 -50.11 -0.13
C LEU A 650 -26.19 -50.90 -0.81
N LYS A 651 -26.54 -50.55 -2.05
CA LYS A 651 -27.57 -51.24 -2.85
C LYS A 651 -27.03 -52.45 -3.64
N GLY A 652 -25.72 -52.66 -3.64
CA GLY A 652 -25.08 -53.67 -4.48
C GLY A 652 -25.14 -53.38 -5.98
N ASP A 653 -25.30 -52.11 -6.36
CA ASP A 653 -25.50 -51.64 -7.74
C ASP A 653 -24.32 -50.78 -8.23
N LEU A 654 -23.09 -51.16 -7.87
CA LEU A 654 -21.89 -50.40 -8.25
C LEU A 654 -21.70 -50.35 -9.78
N ASN A 655 -22.07 -51.43 -10.47
CA ASN A 655 -21.90 -51.55 -11.92
C ASN A 655 -22.74 -50.54 -12.73
N SER A 656 -23.80 -49.97 -12.15
CA SER A 656 -24.59 -48.93 -12.82
C SER A 656 -23.91 -47.55 -12.83
N ILE A 657 -22.89 -47.35 -11.99
CA ILE A 657 -22.23 -46.05 -11.82
C ILE A 657 -20.75 -46.02 -12.24
N VAL A 658 -20.11 -47.17 -12.48
CA VAL A 658 -18.73 -47.24 -13.00
C VAL A 658 -18.66 -46.70 -14.43
N ASP A 659 -17.51 -46.15 -14.79
CA ASP A 659 -17.30 -45.56 -16.11
C ASP A 659 -17.10 -46.63 -17.18
N THR A 660 -18.14 -46.86 -17.99
CA THR A 660 -18.12 -47.82 -19.10
C THR A 660 -17.18 -47.41 -20.23
N SER A 661 -16.75 -46.15 -20.30
CA SER A 661 -15.76 -45.72 -21.30
C SER A 661 -14.35 -46.23 -21.01
N ALA A 662 -14.10 -46.73 -19.79
CA ALA A 662 -12.84 -47.37 -19.41
C ALA A 662 -12.76 -48.85 -19.83
N GLY A 663 -13.76 -49.36 -20.54
CA GLY A 663 -13.94 -50.78 -20.82
C GLY A 663 -14.72 -51.50 -19.73
N GLU A 664 -14.68 -52.83 -19.73
CA GLU A 664 -15.33 -53.66 -18.72
C GLU A 664 -14.47 -53.72 -17.45
N TRP A 665 -14.93 -53.05 -16.40
CA TRP A 665 -14.32 -53.14 -15.07
C TRP A 665 -14.53 -54.53 -14.48
N PRO A 666 -13.48 -55.22 -14.00
CA PRO A 666 -13.67 -56.41 -13.19
C PRO A 666 -14.37 -56.03 -11.87
N ASP A 667 -15.47 -56.71 -11.55
CA ASP A 667 -16.29 -56.43 -10.35
C ASP A 667 -15.45 -56.35 -9.07
N VAL A 668 -14.47 -57.25 -8.94
CA VAL A 668 -13.56 -57.31 -7.78
C VAL A 668 -12.78 -56.00 -7.64
N TYR A 669 -12.21 -55.49 -8.73
CA TYR A 669 -11.42 -54.26 -8.71
C TYR A 669 -12.30 -53.02 -8.53
N ALA A 670 -13.48 -52.98 -9.16
CA ALA A 670 -14.42 -51.89 -8.96
C ALA A 670 -14.86 -51.79 -7.49
N GLN A 671 -15.23 -52.92 -6.87
CA GLN A 671 -15.62 -52.97 -5.46
C GLN A 671 -14.47 -52.58 -4.52
N GLN A 672 -13.26 -53.12 -4.75
CA GLN A 672 -12.09 -52.80 -3.94
C GLN A 672 -11.74 -51.31 -4.02
N LEU A 673 -11.72 -50.71 -5.21
CA LEU A 673 -11.48 -49.26 -5.37
C LEU A 673 -12.58 -48.43 -4.71
N ALA A 674 -13.85 -48.81 -4.85
CA ALA A 674 -14.96 -48.10 -4.22
C ALA A 674 -14.82 -48.09 -2.70
N HIS A 675 -14.62 -49.25 -2.07
CA HIS A 675 -14.46 -49.36 -0.63
C HIS A 675 -13.22 -48.62 -0.11
N LEU A 676 -12.09 -48.78 -0.81
CA LEU A 676 -10.85 -48.08 -0.48
C LEU A 676 -11.05 -46.56 -0.54
N ALA A 677 -11.59 -46.06 -1.64
CA ALA A 677 -11.80 -44.63 -1.84
C ALA A 677 -12.78 -44.05 -0.82
N LEU A 678 -13.87 -44.76 -0.51
CA LEU A 678 -14.81 -44.35 0.54
C LEU A 678 -14.12 -44.24 1.91
N SER A 679 -13.30 -45.22 2.28
CA SER A 679 -12.53 -45.19 3.53
C SER A 679 -11.52 -44.02 3.59
N CYS A 680 -10.90 -43.67 2.47
CA CYS A 680 -10.05 -42.49 2.36
C CYS A 680 -10.83 -41.18 2.56
N THR A 681 -12.11 -41.14 2.17
CA THR A 681 -12.97 -39.95 2.24
C THR A 681 -13.76 -39.82 3.54
N GLU A 682 -13.40 -40.55 4.60
CA GLU A 682 -14.04 -40.42 5.91
C GLU A 682 -13.91 -38.98 6.46
N PRO A 683 -14.98 -38.38 7.05
CA PRO A 683 -14.93 -37.00 7.53
C PRO A 683 -13.87 -36.79 8.61
N SER A 684 -13.64 -37.77 9.48
CA SER A 684 -12.59 -37.71 10.50
C SER A 684 -11.29 -38.34 10.00
N ARG A 685 -10.18 -37.61 10.09
CA ARG A 685 -8.84 -38.10 9.74
C ARG A 685 -8.38 -39.32 10.54
N LYS A 686 -8.95 -39.57 11.72
CA LYS A 686 -8.65 -40.75 12.55
C LYS A 686 -9.26 -42.04 11.99
N CYS A 687 -10.29 -41.92 11.16
CA CYS A 687 -10.99 -43.04 10.54
C CYS A 687 -10.44 -43.38 9.15
N ARG A 688 -9.54 -42.54 8.61
CA ARG A 688 -8.91 -42.74 7.30
C ARG A 688 -7.77 -43.75 7.42
N PRO A 689 -7.54 -44.57 6.37
CA PRO A 689 -6.45 -45.55 6.36
C PRO A 689 -5.07 -44.88 6.29
N ASP A 690 -4.04 -45.61 6.71
CA ASP A 690 -2.65 -45.21 6.45
C ASP A 690 -2.33 -45.36 4.97
N LEU A 691 -1.85 -44.28 4.34
CA LEU A 691 -1.55 -44.25 2.92
C LEU A 691 -0.45 -45.24 2.53
N SER A 692 0.59 -45.35 3.35
CA SER A 692 1.81 -46.09 3.04
C SER A 692 1.71 -47.59 3.32
N VAL A 693 0.84 -47.98 4.25
CA VAL A 693 0.67 -49.39 4.66
C VAL A 693 -0.58 -49.98 4.03
N VAL A 694 -1.75 -49.36 4.25
CA VAL A 694 -3.04 -49.96 3.86
C VAL A 694 -3.38 -49.62 2.41
N VAL A 695 -3.35 -48.33 2.06
CA VAL A 695 -3.75 -47.89 0.71
C VAL A 695 -2.76 -48.38 -0.33
N TRP A 696 -1.46 -48.15 -0.11
CA TRP A 696 -0.40 -48.61 -0.99
C TRP A 696 -0.47 -50.13 -1.23
N GLY A 697 -0.61 -50.94 -0.18
CA GLY A 697 -0.65 -52.39 -0.30
C GLY A 697 -1.81 -52.91 -1.17
N VAL A 698 -3.00 -52.29 -1.08
CA VAL A 698 -4.14 -52.65 -1.93
C VAL A 698 -3.89 -52.23 -3.37
N VAL A 699 -3.50 -50.97 -3.59
CA VAL A 699 -3.36 -50.39 -4.92
C VAL A 699 -2.19 -51.03 -5.70
N GLU A 700 -1.08 -51.31 -5.03
CA GLU A 700 0.08 -51.99 -5.61
C GLU A 700 -0.29 -53.40 -6.08
N ALA A 701 -0.96 -54.18 -5.22
CA ALA A 701 -1.40 -55.53 -5.59
C ALA A 701 -2.37 -55.52 -6.79
N MET A 702 -3.28 -54.54 -6.84
CA MET A 702 -4.21 -54.36 -7.96
C MET A 702 -3.48 -53.99 -9.26
N ARG A 703 -2.49 -53.08 -9.18
CA ARG A 703 -1.65 -52.71 -10.33
C ARG A 703 -0.94 -53.95 -10.87
N ASP A 704 -0.23 -54.68 -10.01
CA ASP A 704 0.58 -55.82 -10.43
C ASP A 704 -0.27 -56.94 -11.04
N ALA A 705 -1.44 -57.21 -10.45
CA ALA A 705 -2.40 -58.17 -11.00
C ALA A 705 -3.00 -57.71 -12.33
N ALA A 706 -3.12 -56.41 -12.58
CA ALA A 706 -3.61 -55.85 -13.84
C ALA A 706 -2.55 -55.82 -14.95
N THR A 707 -1.25 -55.80 -14.60
CA THR A 707 -0.13 -55.81 -15.57
C THR A 707 0.35 -57.18 -16.01
N ILE A 708 -0.02 -58.27 -15.34
CA ILE A 708 0.40 -59.64 -15.72
C ILE A 708 -0.46 -60.17 -16.89
N PRO A 709 0.09 -60.40 -18.10
CA PRO A 709 -0.52 -61.29 -19.07
C PRO A 709 -0.36 -62.72 -18.56
N SER A 710 -1.34 -63.59 -18.81
CA SER A 710 -1.26 -65.03 -18.52
C SER A 710 -0.05 -65.68 -19.22
N ALA A 711 1.12 -65.65 -18.58
CA ALA A 711 2.28 -66.46 -18.93
C ALA A 711 3.21 -66.54 -17.72
N SER A 712 3.27 -67.74 -17.16
CA SER A 712 4.22 -68.22 -16.17
C SER A 712 5.65 -67.74 -16.42
N SER A 713 6.24 -67.01 -15.46
CA SER A 713 7.63 -67.21 -15.09
C SER A 713 7.87 -66.72 -13.68
N SER A 714 8.07 -67.68 -12.78
CA SER A 714 8.60 -67.50 -11.44
C SER A 714 9.97 -66.81 -11.51
N ARG A 715 10.11 -65.63 -10.91
CA ARG A 715 11.38 -65.20 -10.34
C ARG A 715 11.17 -64.80 -8.89
N SER A 716 11.82 -65.58 -8.04
CA SER A 716 11.89 -65.48 -6.60
C SER A 716 12.40 -64.12 -6.16
N VAL A 717 11.73 -63.59 -5.15
CA VAL A 717 12.22 -62.55 -4.25
C VAL A 717 13.51 -63.04 -3.60
N SER A 718 14.58 -62.27 -3.76
CA SER A 718 15.70 -62.22 -2.82
C SER A 718 16.07 -60.76 -2.63
N ASP A 719 15.71 -60.23 -1.46
CA ASP A 719 16.31 -59.04 -0.86
C ASP A 719 17.83 -59.21 -0.80
N GLU A 720 18.57 -58.33 -1.47
CA GLU A 720 19.91 -57.84 -1.11
C GLU A 720 20.30 -56.75 -2.13
N ASN A 721 20.42 -55.50 -1.66
CA ASN A 721 20.96 -54.31 -2.36
C ASN A 721 20.70 -54.23 -3.88
N CYS A 722 19.46 -53.94 -4.28
CA CYS A 722 19.15 -53.72 -5.70
C CYS A 722 19.56 -52.31 -6.12
N THR A 723 20.58 -52.23 -6.97
CA THR A 723 20.95 -51.01 -7.70
C THR A 723 19.73 -50.43 -8.42
N PRO A 724 19.36 -49.16 -8.21
CA PRO A 724 18.26 -48.54 -8.93
C PRO A 724 18.42 -48.67 -10.44
N SER A 725 17.38 -49.13 -11.14
CA SER A 725 17.46 -49.44 -12.58
C SER A 725 17.84 -48.24 -13.45
N TYR A 726 17.53 -47.02 -13.03
CA TYR A 726 17.91 -45.78 -13.72
C TYR A 726 19.38 -45.37 -13.52
N PHE A 727 20.13 -46.05 -12.64
CA PHE A 727 21.60 -45.93 -12.56
C PHE A 727 22.32 -46.82 -13.56
N ILE A 728 21.62 -47.78 -14.15
CA ILE A 728 22.19 -48.77 -15.06
C ILE A 728 22.16 -48.24 -16.49
N CYS A 729 23.31 -48.28 -17.16
CA CYS A 729 23.42 -47.94 -18.58
C CYS A 729 22.63 -48.97 -19.41
N PRO A 730 21.72 -48.55 -20.32
CA PRO A 730 20.99 -49.49 -21.15
C PRO A 730 21.84 -50.31 -22.12
N ILE A 731 23.01 -49.80 -22.54
CA ILE A 731 23.93 -50.50 -23.44
C ILE A 731 24.83 -51.45 -22.64
N PHE A 732 25.54 -50.95 -21.62
CA PHE A 732 26.51 -51.74 -20.85
C PHE A 732 25.88 -52.62 -19.77
N GLN A 733 24.64 -52.36 -19.37
CA GLN A 733 23.94 -53.07 -18.29
C GLN A 733 24.71 -53.04 -16.95
N ASP A 734 25.45 -51.96 -16.72
CA ASP A 734 26.22 -51.68 -15.50
C ASP A 734 25.99 -50.23 -15.02
N VAL A 735 26.35 -49.93 -13.77
CA VAL A 735 26.21 -48.59 -13.17
C VAL A 735 27.01 -47.57 -13.96
N MET A 736 26.36 -46.48 -14.35
CA MET A 736 26.98 -45.39 -15.09
C MET A 736 27.96 -44.59 -14.21
N ASN A 737 29.19 -44.42 -14.67
CA ASN A 737 30.21 -43.57 -14.08
C ASN A 737 30.20 -42.15 -14.68
N ASP A 738 29.92 -42.01 -15.98
CA ASP A 738 29.82 -40.73 -16.67
C ASP A 738 28.53 -40.63 -17.52
N PRO A 739 27.35 -40.58 -16.88
CA PRO A 739 26.08 -40.61 -17.59
C PRO A 739 25.90 -39.41 -18.52
N HIS A 740 25.45 -39.66 -19.76
CA HIS A 740 25.16 -38.66 -20.79
C HIS A 740 23.80 -38.89 -21.44
N ILE A 741 23.05 -37.81 -21.68
CA ILE A 741 21.77 -37.83 -22.37
C ILE A 741 22.00 -37.72 -23.87
N ALA A 742 21.36 -38.60 -24.65
CA ALA A 742 21.32 -38.52 -26.11
C ALA A 742 20.04 -37.82 -26.60
N ALA A 743 19.92 -37.58 -27.91
CA ALA A 743 18.79 -36.87 -28.53
C ALA A 743 17.41 -37.52 -28.30
N ASP A 744 17.39 -38.81 -27.98
CA ASP A 744 16.16 -39.55 -27.63
C ASP A 744 15.68 -39.29 -26.19
N GLY A 745 16.42 -38.51 -25.41
CA GLY A 745 16.13 -38.20 -24.00
C GLY A 745 16.55 -39.30 -23.02
N PHE A 746 17.12 -40.41 -23.49
CA PHE A 746 17.64 -41.47 -22.62
C PHE A 746 19.06 -41.15 -22.18
N THR A 747 19.42 -41.66 -20.99
CA THR A 747 20.77 -41.52 -20.44
C THR A 747 21.56 -42.82 -20.60
N TYR A 748 22.80 -42.70 -21.05
CA TYR A 748 23.72 -43.79 -21.31
C TYR A 748 25.08 -43.51 -20.65
N GLU A 749 25.93 -44.52 -20.50
CA GLU A 749 27.35 -44.31 -20.19
C GLU A 749 28.01 -43.59 -21.38
N ALA A 750 28.82 -42.56 -21.11
CA ALA A 750 29.42 -41.71 -22.14
C ALA A 750 30.16 -42.53 -23.20
N GLU A 751 30.97 -43.49 -22.75
CA GLU A 751 31.75 -44.36 -23.62
C GLU A 751 30.85 -45.27 -24.47
N ALA A 752 29.77 -45.80 -23.89
CA ALA A 752 28.86 -46.72 -24.57
C ALA A 752 28.13 -46.06 -25.73
N ILE A 753 27.57 -44.88 -25.50
CA ILE A 753 26.81 -44.17 -26.54
C ILE A 753 27.72 -43.54 -27.58
N ARG A 754 28.92 -43.10 -27.22
CA ARG A 754 29.93 -42.65 -28.20
C ARG A 754 30.35 -43.80 -29.10
N SER A 755 30.66 -44.97 -28.54
CA SER A 755 31.00 -46.16 -29.34
C SER A 755 29.86 -46.61 -30.25
N TRP A 756 28.60 -46.43 -29.83
CA TRP A 756 27.44 -46.72 -30.65
C TRP A 756 27.35 -45.79 -31.87
N LEU A 757 27.48 -44.47 -31.66
CA LEU A 757 27.45 -43.48 -32.73
C LEU A 757 28.66 -43.60 -33.66
N ASP A 758 29.87 -43.78 -33.10
CA ASP A 758 31.11 -43.98 -33.86
C ASP A 758 31.09 -45.28 -34.70
N GLY A 759 30.25 -46.25 -34.32
CA GLY A 759 29.96 -47.47 -35.08
C GLY A 759 29.11 -47.25 -36.34
N GLY A 760 28.68 -46.01 -36.61
CA GLY A 760 27.86 -45.64 -37.77
C GLY A 760 26.35 -45.80 -37.55
N HIS A 761 25.91 -45.99 -36.31
CA HIS A 761 24.49 -46.06 -35.97
C HIS A 761 23.90 -44.66 -35.77
N ASP A 762 22.85 -44.31 -36.54
CA ASP A 762 22.10 -43.05 -36.40
C ASP A 762 20.75 -43.22 -35.68
N THR A 763 20.61 -44.32 -34.92
CA THR A 763 19.37 -44.73 -34.23
C THR A 763 19.57 -44.91 -32.73
N SER A 764 18.51 -44.68 -31.97
CA SER A 764 18.43 -44.83 -30.51
C SER A 764 18.67 -46.29 -30.10
N PRO A 765 19.64 -46.57 -29.21
CA PRO A 765 19.85 -47.91 -28.65
C PRO A 765 18.62 -48.47 -27.92
N MET A 766 17.75 -47.60 -27.41
CA MET A 766 16.56 -47.99 -26.62
C MET A 766 15.31 -48.21 -27.45
N THR A 767 15.12 -47.41 -28.51
CA THR A 767 13.85 -47.38 -29.27
C THR A 767 14.02 -47.77 -30.73
N ASN A 768 15.26 -47.90 -31.21
CA ASN A 768 15.60 -48.13 -32.63
C ASN A 768 15.05 -47.03 -33.58
N MET A 769 14.63 -45.89 -33.03
CA MET A 769 14.18 -44.72 -33.79
C MET A 769 15.38 -43.85 -34.15
N ARG A 770 15.32 -43.14 -35.29
CA ARG A 770 16.40 -42.26 -35.72
C ARG A 770 16.64 -41.14 -34.70
N LEU A 771 17.90 -40.90 -34.32
CA LEU A 771 18.28 -39.80 -33.44
C LEU A 771 18.22 -38.48 -34.22
N GLU A 772 17.68 -37.43 -33.61
CA GLU A 772 17.59 -36.10 -34.24
C GLU A 772 18.97 -35.44 -34.40
N HIS A 773 19.90 -35.71 -33.49
CA HIS A 773 21.28 -35.26 -33.53
C HIS A 773 22.22 -36.20 -32.74
N GLU A 774 23.52 -36.06 -32.95
CA GLU A 774 24.57 -36.87 -32.29
C GLU A 774 25.15 -36.20 -31.03
N GLU A 775 24.69 -34.99 -30.68
CA GLU A 775 25.16 -34.30 -29.48
C GLU A 775 24.77 -35.03 -28.19
N LEU A 776 25.74 -35.16 -27.27
CA LEU A 776 25.60 -35.82 -25.99
C LEU A 776 25.76 -34.82 -24.85
N ILE A 777 24.77 -34.75 -23.96
CA ILE A 777 24.76 -33.80 -22.85
C ILE A 777 25.15 -34.52 -21.55
N PRO A 778 26.20 -34.10 -20.83
CA PRO A 778 26.56 -34.73 -19.56
C PRO A 778 25.44 -34.63 -18.52
N ASN A 779 24.97 -35.77 -18.01
CA ASN A 779 23.95 -35.86 -16.97
C ASN A 779 24.58 -35.81 -15.58
N ARG A 780 25.10 -34.63 -15.22
CA ARG A 780 25.81 -34.43 -13.94
C ARG A 780 24.93 -34.66 -12.73
N ALA A 781 23.61 -34.44 -12.85
CA ALA A 781 22.66 -34.72 -11.78
C ALA A 781 22.57 -36.23 -11.48
N LEU A 782 22.45 -37.07 -12.52
CA LEU A 782 22.47 -38.52 -12.35
C LEU A 782 23.83 -38.99 -11.83
N ARG A 783 24.92 -38.38 -12.32
CA ARG A 783 26.28 -38.68 -11.84
C ARG A 783 26.43 -38.41 -10.34
N SER A 784 25.97 -37.26 -9.84
CA SER A 784 25.99 -36.94 -8.41
C SER A 784 25.10 -37.89 -7.60
N ALA A 785 23.92 -38.24 -8.11
CA ALA A 785 23.01 -39.18 -7.45
C ALA A 785 23.61 -40.60 -7.34
N ILE A 786 24.29 -41.07 -8.39
CA ILE A 786 25.01 -42.35 -8.39
C ILE A 786 26.15 -42.30 -7.36
N GLN A 787 26.92 -41.20 -7.31
CA GLN A 787 28.01 -41.03 -6.35
C GLN A 787 27.52 -40.99 -4.91
N GLU A 788 26.43 -40.28 -4.62
CA GLU A 788 25.83 -40.22 -3.30
C GLU A 788 25.27 -41.59 -2.88
N TRP A 789 24.63 -42.31 -3.81
CA TRP A 789 24.16 -43.68 -3.56
C TRP A 789 25.33 -44.64 -3.29
N LEU A 790 26.42 -44.59 -4.06
CA LEU A 790 27.63 -45.39 -3.82
C LEU A 790 28.27 -45.06 -2.46
N GLN A 791 28.26 -43.79 -2.03
CA GLN A 791 28.74 -43.39 -0.70
C GLN A 791 27.85 -43.94 0.42
N GLN A 792 26.52 -43.92 0.24
CA GLN A 792 25.58 -44.48 1.20
C GLN A 792 25.70 -46.00 1.30
N GLN A 793 25.95 -46.71 0.18
CA GLN A 793 26.21 -48.15 0.16
C GLN A 793 27.54 -48.49 0.87
N ASN A 794 28.59 -47.68 0.69
CA ASN A 794 29.88 -47.87 1.36
C ASN A 794 29.86 -47.53 2.86
N MET A 795 28.87 -46.79 3.36
CA MET A 795 28.67 -46.56 4.81
C MET A 795 27.76 -47.58 5.48
N ALA A 796 27.05 -48.40 4.69
CA ALA A 796 26.16 -49.46 5.16
C ALA A 796 26.82 -50.86 5.19
N LEU A 797 27.99 -50.99 4.56
CA LEU A 797 28.95 -52.11 4.68
C LEU A 797 29.97 -51.80 5.78
#